data_AF-A0A2E0L2J3-F1
#
_entry.id   AF-A0A2E0L2J3-F1
#
_cell.length_a   1.000
_cell.length_b   1.000
_cell.length_c   1.000
_cell.angle_alpha   90.00
_cell.angle_beta   90.00
_cell.angle_gamma   90.00
#
_symmetry.space_group_name_H-M   'P 1'
#
loop_
_entity.id
_entity.type
_entity.pdbx_description
1 polymer ?
#
loop_
_entity_poly.entity_id
_entity_poly.type
_entity_poly.pdbx_seq_one_letter_code
_entity_poly.pdbx_strand_id
1 'polypeptide(L)'
;MASASYQLEHFYYGPFVRDNQPDGEARLLAYSSGMKQELAEELASQGTLPPLDGVPDGAWAIVRGKGVPFLMIQAQRGAAGQLMRHYVVMQSDVLRSLGGNLDVLKACVETEMPVYDRLGDRLPPLHVPQAGPPGPEAQIDHILELMNHTHNRTDVIESLLSAVVGGVQIVVQHAPAALEPRVDFVKGLLALLPPPARFGVTFATHSEPDSRVNAQIRFSSSENPPPETLVFHWPDAAISGKIVEDDYSHFMISQLRLDADLVVKETGALTTIAAWRIRQGDSLADALGYASYRKALDHALRQNQPVEIDDVSDVLARDQTLDDDMRRLYANHLLAFSLALGDMQYADPLATLVRHNRELETVTRQKLQEALRDGNAELVYTTLVRWLGSPTGPQGSEWLQLAHEAILAYMDQLGQAGNIDGVNTLLNEIQRADPGVEVSRVVPKLVEMSLPLSLRHRSLAETTFLLAINYLDVPVLTNMLSAPRYVAQLPAPVGRLVPFLSQSTPDPAPAGLLIEVARAFDNQWQPLVLLRMAEAGLMADHIDLIDSSALAGLVEVAKTRWGRQSAQLMRWLVTELSEEERLPLLDEPSRLLQILLLLGEYPLLSQEMLHQSRVLYPGDAQVDYALMVQQLFAETQLDPPVAMAALTAIEAGGIRSVPLLMAQIGVLQSHEPQEALDPLAARITRSLFDDPSVLGVMQHRPMHELLRYYLRQNDVPGATRIASLFPDVAAHHGNAGIVMMIRMFKAMYRGDEKELQVAGLELLRRYIRQSDTASARRAITHFGRELGLQVREALEATYRVKRLMSGIGFDDYGHFLHTTVELLESTARAYADNRNLPTLGALVNTVQSLSGGLMDDESQAIAQSVLAVGQAVTTLGEDCSAKTPRDRDKYIDALLQGATDPRCALDVLWIVGGYFANGRRYRLHLSTVPHPLAERSASALKEDSEISHQLLRGVVQAFPPDKEWGVTAEAIRGEVESLWSTLDESMRRDRVRNLAIDFQRLAQLVILISENGDARALQDTSQGRKLDEGRTQPKSTLEFYRYLHGYFKTS
;
A
#
# COMPACT_ATOMS: atom_id res chain seq x y z
N MET A 1 4.41 -24.52 63.18
CA MET A 1 4.03 -23.94 61.87
C MET A 1 3.77 -25.12 60.95
N ALA A 2 2.58 -25.23 60.35
CA ALA A 2 2.28 -26.36 59.45
C ALA A 2 3.24 -26.31 58.26
N SER A 3 3.97 -27.40 58.01
CA SER A 3 4.86 -27.53 56.84
C SER A 3 4.04 -27.34 55.58
N ALA A 4 4.49 -26.49 54.65
CA ALA A 4 3.86 -26.34 53.35
C ALA A 4 3.74 -27.74 52.69
N SER A 5 2.57 -28.05 52.12
CA SER A 5 2.31 -29.33 51.46
C SER A 5 1.75 -29.11 50.06
N TYR A 6 2.10 -30.00 49.14
CA TYR A 6 1.48 -30.11 47.82
C TYR A 6 0.19 -30.92 47.91
N GLN A 7 -0.85 -30.47 47.21
CA GLN A 7 -2.08 -31.22 47.02
C GLN A 7 -1.98 -32.02 45.72
N LEU A 8 -2.19 -33.33 45.80
CA LEU A 8 -2.10 -34.26 44.68
C LEU A 8 -3.45 -34.94 44.42
N GLU A 9 -3.79 -35.03 43.15
CA GLU A 9 -5.00 -35.71 42.70
C GLU A 9 -4.72 -37.21 42.49
N HIS A 10 -5.68 -38.07 42.81
CA HIS A 10 -5.50 -39.51 42.72
C HIS A 10 -6.81 -40.27 42.45
N PHE A 11 -6.69 -41.51 41.99
CA PHE A 11 -7.82 -42.39 41.73
C PHE A 11 -7.48 -43.88 41.88
N TYR A 12 -8.52 -44.69 42.08
CA TYR A 12 -8.44 -46.15 42.14
C TYR A 12 -9.07 -46.80 40.91
N TYR A 13 -8.39 -47.80 40.35
CA TYR A 13 -8.82 -48.54 39.17
C TYR A 13 -8.71 -50.05 39.41
N GLY A 14 -9.78 -50.79 39.14
CA GLY A 14 -9.86 -52.23 39.43
C GLY A 14 -11.26 -52.78 39.20
N PRO A 15 -11.47 -54.10 39.36
CA PRO A 15 -12.80 -54.67 39.32
C PRO A 15 -13.56 -54.32 40.59
N PHE A 16 -14.88 -54.23 40.47
CA PHE A 16 -15.77 -54.02 41.58
C PHE A 16 -15.88 -55.29 42.44
N VAL A 17 -16.26 -55.19 43.72
CA VAL A 17 -16.46 -56.37 44.57
C VAL A 17 -17.94 -56.57 44.87
N ARG A 18 -18.47 -57.77 44.57
CA ARG A 18 -19.82 -58.21 44.93
C ARG A 18 -19.75 -59.58 45.58
N ASP A 19 -20.47 -59.79 46.68
CA ASP A 19 -20.44 -61.03 47.47
C ASP A 19 -19.01 -61.47 47.87
N ASN A 20 -18.15 -60.49 48.19
CA ASN A 20 -16.75 -60.67 48.55
C ASN A 20 -15.88 -61.35 47.47
N GLN A 21 -16.27 -61.22 46.20
CA GLN A 21 -15.50 -61.64 45.03
C GLN A 21 -15.45 -60.52 43.98
N PRO A 22 -14.38 -60.44 43.18
CA PRO A 22 -14.29 -59.46 42.09
C PRO A 22 -15.33 -59.77 40.99
N ASP A 23 -16.11 -58.76 40.60
CA ASP A 23 -17.17 -58.81 39.59
C ASP A 23 -16.84 -57.90 38.39
N GLY A 24 -16.72 -58.51 37.21
CA GLY A 24 -16.49 -57.84 35.93
C GLY A 24 -15.06 -57.35 35.65
N GLU A 25 -14.89 -56.65 34.52
CA GLU A 25 -13.61 -56.06 34.10
C GLU A 25 -13.24 -54.81 34.91
N ALA A 26 -11.93 -54.54 34.98
CA ALA A 26 -11.36 -53.40 35.69
C ALA A 26 -11.86 -52.06 35.10
N ARG A 27 -12.26 -51.16 35.99
CA ARG A 27 -12.81 -49.83 35.64
C ARG A 27 -12.47 -48.81 36.72
N LEU A 28 -12.79 -47.54 36.47
CA LEU A 28 -12.61 -46.48 37.46
C LEU A 28 -13.55 -46.68 38.66
N LEU A 29 -12.99 -46.81 39.86
CA LEU A 29 -13.75 -47.09 41.09
C LEU A 29 -14.06 -45.80 41.87
N ALA A 30 -13.02 -45.00 42.15
CA ALA A 30 -13.11 -43.77 42.91
C ALA A 30 -12.05 -42.76 42.44
N TYR A 31 -12.33 -41.47 42.52
CA TYR A 31 -11.42 -40.41 42.06
C TYR A 31 -11.61 -39.09 42.81
N SER A 32 -10.53 -38.32 42.97
CA SER A 32 -10.55 -37.03 43.64
C SER A 32 -11.29 -35.94 42.84
N SER A 33 -11.72 -34.87 43.52
CA SER A 33 -12.61 -33.85 42.94
C SER A 33 -11.98 -33.03 41.81
N GLY A 34 -10.64 -32.90 41.77
CA GLY A 34 -9.93 -32.22 40.70
C GLY A 34 -9.76 -33.05 39.42
N MET A 35 -10.13 -34.35 39.44
CA MET A 35 -9.98 -35.26 38.31
C MET A 35 -11.28 -35.40 37.50
N LYS A 36 -11.14 -35.42 36.16
CA LYS A 36 -12.21 -35.83 35.24
C LYS A 36 -12.13 -37.33 34.99
N GLN A 37 -13.29 -37.99 34.87
CA GLN A 37 -13.36 -39.43 34.63
C GLN A 37 -12.64 -39.86 33.34
N GLU A 38 -12.85 -39.13 32.25
CA GLU A 38 -12.20 -39.36 30.95
C GLU A 38 -10.67 -39.35 31.07
N LEU A 39 -10.12 -38.38 31.81
CA LEU A 39 -8.69 -38.28 32.07
C LEU A 39 -8.18 -39.44 32.92
N ALA A 40 -8.92 -39.86 33.95
CA ALA A 40 -8.52 -41.00 34.78
C ALA A 40 -8.48 -42.32 33.97
N GLU A 41 -9.45 -42.54 33.09
CA GLU A 41 -9.47 -43.71 32.19
C GLU A 41 -8.31 -43.65 31.16
N GLU A 42 -8.01 -42.47 30.63
CA GLU A 42 -6.85 -42.26 29.76
C GLU A 42 -5.54 -42.60 30.50
N LEU A 43 -5.32 -42.04 31.70
CA LEU A 43 -4.10 -42.27 32.50
C LEU A 43 -3.95 -43.76 32.87
N ALA A 44 -5.04 -44.44 33.20
CA ALA A 44 -5.02 -45.88 33.51
C ALA A 44 -4.59 -46.73 32.29
N SER A 45 -4.96 -46.32 31.08
CA SER A 45 -4.57 -47.00 29.84
C SER A 45 -3.10 -46.79 29.45
N GLN A 46 -2.48 -45.69 29.91
CA GLN A 46 -1.10 -45.33 29.58
C GLN A 46 -0.05 -46.02 30.46
N GLY A 47 -0.42 -46.51 31.65
CA GLY A 47 0.50 -47.18 32.57
C GLY A 47 -0.18 -48.32 33.30
N THR A 48 0.27 -49.55 33.07
CA THR A 48 -0.28 -50.75 33.72
C THR A 48 0.81 -51.46 34.51
N LEU A 49 0.83 -51.26 35.82
CA LEU A 49 1.75 -51.92 36.74
C LEU A 49 1.17 -53.27 37.20
N PRO A 50 1.90 -54.40 37.10
CA PRO A 50 1.50 -55.67 37.72
C PRO A 50 1.75 -55.64 39.23
N PRO A 51 0.94 -56.35 40.05
CA PRO A 51 1.19 -56.46 41.48
C PRO A 51 2.41 -57.35 41.73
N LEU A 52 3.10 -57.14 42.84
CA LEU A 52 4.13 -58.07 43.31
C LEU A 52 3.51 -59.02 44.34
N ASP A 53 3.31 -60.28 43.94
CA ASP A 53 2.64 -61.27 44.79
C ASP A 53 3.48 -61.60 46.05
N GLY A 54 2.81 -61.71 47.20
CA GLY A 54 3.45 -62.02 48.48
C GLY A 54 4.06 -60.83 49.23
N VAL A 55 3.90 -59.60 48.71
CA VAL A 55 4.38 -58.36 49.34
C VAL A 55 3.18 -57.50 49.78
N PRO A 56 3.10 -57.08 51.07
CA PRO A 56 1.97 -56.31 51.58
C PRO A 56 1.73 -55.02 50.80
N ASP A 57 2.74 -54.19 50.57
CA ASP A 57 2.58 -52.90 49.88
C ASP A 57 2.52 -53.02 48.34
N GLY A 58 2.51 -54.26 47.81
CA GLY A 58 2.46 -54.55 46.38
C GLY A 58 3.69 -54.04 45.61
N ALA A 59 3.47 -53.54 44.40
CA ALA A 59 4.48 -52.87 43.59
C ALA A 59 4.11 -51.40 43.41
N TRP A 60 5.11 -50.52 43.31
CA TRP A 60 4.90 -49.14 42.89
C TRP A 60 5.94 -48.63 41.88
N ALA A 61 5.57 -47.59 41.15
CA ALA A 61 6.37 -47.01 40.08
C ALA A 61 6.15 -45.50 39.97
N ILE A 62 7.16 -44.78 39.50
CA ILE A 62 7.04 -43.43 38.95
C ILE A 62 7.29 -43.53 37.46
N VAL A 63 6.29 -43.24 36.65
CA VAL A 63 6.34 -43.36 35.19
C VAL A 63 6.04 -42.03 34.52
N ARG A 64 6.55 -41.85 33.29
CA ARG A 64 6.26 -40.67 32.48
C ARG A 64 5.05 -40.94 31.58
N GLY A 65 4.00 -40.15 31.74
CA GLY A 65 2.83 -40.19 30.85
C GLY A 65 3.11 -39.63 29.46
N LYS A 66 2.34 -40.06 28.45
CA LYS A 66 2.44 -39.55 27.08
C LYS A 66 1.54 -38.31 26.95
N GLY A 67 2.11 -37.11 26.97
CA GLY A 67 1.37 -35.85 26.85
C GLY A 67 0.64 -35.40 28.13
N VAL A 68 0.90 -36.06 29.26
CA VAL A 68 0.27 -35.85 30.58
C VAL A 68 1.35 -35.82 31.68
N PRO A 69 1.08 -35.29 32.89
CA PRO A 69 2.01 -35.29 34.03
C PRO A 69 2.57 -36.68 34.40
N PHE A 70 3.63 -36.71 35.23
CA PHE A 70 4.16 -37.96 35.77
C PHE A 70 3.09 -38.69 36.59
N LEU A 71 3.14 -40.01 36.62
CA LEU A 71 2.23 -40.83 37.40
C LEU A 71 3.02 -41.65 38.41
N MET A 72 2.61 -41.57 39.66
CA MET A 72 2.96 -42.58 40.64
C MET A 72 1.85 -43.64 40.63
N ILE A 73 2.21 -44.89 40.41
CA ILE A 73 1.26 -46.01 40.29
C ILE A 73 1.63 -47.02 41.37
N GLN A 74 0.67 -47.45 42.17
CA GLN A 74 0.78 -48.62 43.04
C GLN A 74 -0.17 -49.72 42.54
N ALA A 75 0.26 -50.98 42.58
CA ALA A 75 -0.53 -52.15 42.22
C ALA A 75 -0.43 -53.22 43.31
N GLN A 76 -1.56 -53.66 43.83
CA GLN A 76 -1.66 -54.63 44.93
C GLN A 76 -2.91 -55.51 44.75
N ARG A 77 -2.89 -56.73 45.27
CA ARG A 77 -4.09 -57.56 45.42
C ARG A 77 -4.78 -57.20 46.73
N GLY A 78 -6.03 -56.75 46.65
CA GLY A 78 -6.84 -56.38 47.82
C GLY A 78 -7.36 -57.59 48.59
N ALA A 79 -8.01 -57.32 49.73
CA ALA A 79 -8.46 -58.36 50.67
C ALA A 79 -9.50 -59.36 50.10
N ALA A 80 -10.28 -58.97 49.08
CA ALA A 80 -11.23 -59.86 48.38
C ALA A 80 -10.62 -60.52 47.13
N GLY A 81 -9.29 -60.46 46.96
CA GLY A 81 -8.55 -61.06 45.84
C GLY A 81 -8.57 -60.22 44.55
N GLN A 82 -9.17 -59.03 44.58
CA GLN A 82 -9.23 -58.11 43.44
C GLN A 82 -7.86 -57.48 43.15
N LEU A 83 -7.50 -57.36 41.87
CA LEU A 83 -6.34 -56.58 41.46
C LEU A 83 -6.70 -55.09 41.41
N MET A 84 -6.07 -54.30 42.28
CA MET A 84 -6.28 -52.86 42.35
C MET A 84 -5.03 -52.08 42.01
N ARG A 85 -5.26 -50.92 41.38
CA ARG A 85 -4.24 -49.93 41.09
C ARG A 85 -4.64 -48.57 41.64
N HIS A 86 -3.70 -47.92 42.31
CA HIS A 86 -3.83 -46.56 42.80
C HIS A 86 -2.91 -45.67 41.97
N TYR A 87 -3.49 -44.66 41.35
CA TYR A 87 -2.78 -43.71 40.50
C TYR A 87 -2.77 -42.34 41.18
N VAL A 88 -1.59 -41.77 41.37
CA VAL A 88 -1.39 -40.41 41.88
C VAL A 88 -0.74 -39.57 40.80
N VAL A 89 -1.38 -38.43 40.48
CA VAL A 89 -0.90 -37.50 39.46
C VAL A 89 0.18 -36.60 40.04
N MET A 90 1.41 -36.76 39.53
CA MET A 90 2.59 -36.03 39.98
C MET A 90 2.94 -34.92 38.99
N GLN A 91 2.71 -33.67 39.39
CA GLN A 91 3.16 -32.52 38.60
C GLN A 91 4.70 -32.45 38.59
N SER A 92 5.29 -32.09 37.44
CA SER A 92 6.75 -32.03 37.28
C SER A 92 7.43 -31.11 38.29
N ASP A 93 6.76 -30.02 38.71
CA ASP A 93 7.30 -29.07 39.69
C ASP A 93 7.39 -29.66 41.09
N VAL A 94 6.47 -30.56 41.45
CA VAL A 94 6.49 -31.29 42.72
C VAL A 94 7.68 -32.26 42.75
N LEU A 95 7.88 -33.03 41.67
CA LEU A 95 9.03 -33.95 41.59
C LEU A 95 10.36 -33.18 41.54
N ARG A 96 10.40 -32.03 40.84
CA ARG A 96 11.58 -31.16 40.77
C ARG A 96 11.93 -30.57 42.13
N SER A 97 10.95 -30.12 42.91
CA SER A 97 11.19 -29.53 44.23
C SER A 97 11.63 -30.57 45.27
N LEU A 98 11.09 -31.79 45.19
CA LEU A 98 11.52 -32.92 46.01
C LEU A 98 12.93 -33.40 45.65
N GLY A 99 13.46 -33.08 44.46
CA GLY A 99 14.85 -33.36 44.09
C GLY A 99 15.28 -34.81 44.32
N GLY A 100 14.43 -35.77 43.96
CA GLY A 100 14.67 -37.20 44.11
C GLY A 100 14.44 -37.77 45.52
N ASN A 101 13.79 -37.03 46.43
CA ASN A 101 13.48 -37.51 47.78
C ASN A 101 12.32 -38.53 47.77
N LEU A 102 12.66 -39.81 47.59
CA LEU A 102 11.68 -40.91 47.48
C LEU A 102 11.02 -41.27 48.81
N ASP A 103 11.64 -40.96 49.96
CA ASP A 103 11.05 -41.24 51.28
C ASP A 103 9.76 -40.46 51.51
N VAL A 104 9.71 -39.24 50.98
CA VAL A 104 8.52 -38.38 51.02
C VAL A 104 7.40 -38.95 50.16
N LEU A 105 7.73 -39.56 49.01
CA LEU A 105 6.75 -40.16 48.10
C LEU A 105 6.23 -41.51 48.61
N LYS A 106 7.03 -42.25 49.39
CA LYS A 106 6.59 -43.52 50.02
C LYS A 106 5.33 -43.33 50.88
N ALA A 107 5.11 -42.14 51.44
CA ALA A 107 3.90 -41.81 52.20
C ALA A 107 2.61 -41.86 51.36
N CYS A 108 2.70 -41.86 50.02
CA CYS A 108 1.54 -42.01 49.12
C CYS A 108 1.23 -43.48 48.75
N VAL A 109 2.02 -44.45 49.24
CA VAL A 109 1.80 -45.88 49.03
C VAL A 109 0.87 -46.39 50.14
N GLU A 110 -0.23 -47.02 49.77
CA GLU A 110 -1.20 -47.59 50.70
C GLU A 110 -0.74 -48.98 51.19
N THR A 111 -0.80 -49.25 52.48
CA THR A 111 -0.47 -50.59 53.00
C THR A 111 -1.60 -51.60 52.74
N GLU A 112 -2.85 -51.14 52.71
CA GLU A 112 -4.03 -51.97 52.43
C GLU A 112 -4.97 -51.26 51.45
N MET A 113 -5.27 -51.90 50.32
CA MET A 113 -6.15 -51.32 49.29
C MET A 113 -7.63 -51.29 49.74
N PRO A 114 -8.35 -50.18 49.53
CA PRO A 114 -9.77 -50.08 49.87
C PRO A 114 -10.66 -50.99 48.99
N VAL A 115 -11.78 -51.46 49.52
CA VAL A 115 -12.76 -52.29 48.78
C VAL A 115 -13.95 -51.43 48.34
N TYR A 116 -14.33 -51.51 47.06
CA TYR A 116 -15.44 -50.73 46.50
C TYR A 116 -16.60 -51.63 46.04
N ASP A 117 -17.79 -51.37 46.59
CA ASP A 117 -19.08 -52.01 46.29
C ASP A 117 -20.09 -51.04 45.63
N ARG A 118 -19.63 -49.87 45.19
CA ARG A 118 -20.32 -48.91 44.30
C ARG A 118 -19.31 -48.11 43.47
N LEU A 119 -19.71 -47.62 42.30
CA LEU A 119 -18.85 -46.84 41.40
C LEU A 119 -19.02 -45.34 41.63
N GLY A 120 -17.93 -44.58 41.45
CA GLY A 120 -17.97 -43.12 41.41
C GLY A 120 -17.79 -42.43 42.76
N ASP A 121 -17.21 -43.10 43.76
CA ASP A 121 -16.90 -42.48 45.05
C ASP A 121 -15.89 -41.33 44.89
N ARG A 122 -16.10 -40.26 45.66
CA ARG A 122 -15.25 -39.05 45.66
C ARG A 122 -14.16 -39.17 46.72
N LEU A 123 -12.90 -39.00 46.32
CA LEU A 123 -11.74 -39.04 47.22
C LEU A 123 -11.30 -37.63 47.65
N PRO A 124 -10.82 -37.43 48.88
CA PRO A 124 -10.06 -36.23 49.22
C PRO A 124 -8.70 -36.22 48.50
N PRO A 125 -8.11 -35.06 48.18
CA PRO A 125 -6.77 -35.00 47.60
C PRO A 125 -5.70 -35.47 48.62
N LEU A 126 -4.59 -36.01 48.11
CA LEU A 126 -3.43 -36.40 48.92
C LEU A 126 -2.54 -35.19 49.22
N HIS A 127 -1.86 -35.20 50.37
CA HIS A 127 -0.97 -34.12 50.79
C HIS A 127 0.46 -34.62 50.97
N VAL A 128 1.42 -33.97 50.30
CA VAL A 128 2.86 -34.32 50.37
C VAL A 128 3.68 -33.13 50.86
N PRO A 129 4.54 -33.27 51.88
CA PRO A 129 5.32 -32.15 52.40
C PRO A 129 6.35 -31.62 51.39
N GLN A 130 6.59 -30.30 51.40
CA GLN A 130 7.63 -29.63 50.61
C GLN A 130 9.02 -29.82 51.25
N ALA A 131 9.53 -31.05 51.28
CA ALA A 131 10.73 -31.40 52.05
C ALA A 131 12.06 -31.05 51.36
N GLY A 132 12.07 -30.74 50.07
CA GLY A 132 13.31 -30.52 49.31
C GLY A 132 14.07 -31.83 48.99
N PRO A 133 15.25 -31.73 48.34
CA PRO A 133 16.14 -32.87 48.13
C PRO A 133 16.62 -33.46 49.46
N PRO A 134 17.02 -34.75 49.51
CA PRO A 134 17.58 -35.34 50.72
C PRO A 134 18.77 -34.52 51.23
N GLY A 135 18.96 -34.43 52.55
CA GLY A 135 20.12 -33.74 53.13
C GLY A 135 21.45 -34.43 52.76
N PRO A 136 22.61 -33.74 52.88
CA PRO A 136 23.91 -34.30 52.51
C PRO A 136 24.22 -35.66 53.15
N GLU A 137 23.96 -35.82 54.44
CA GLU A 137 24.18 -37.09 55.17
C GLU A 137 23.33 -38.23 54.58
N ALA A 138 22.04 -38.00 54.36
CA ALA A 138 21.16 -38.99 53.75
C ALA A 138 21.57 -39.34 52.30
N GLN A 139 22.11 -38.38 51.53
CA GLN A 139 22.63 -38.67 50.19
C GLN A 139 23.89 -39.55 50.25
N ILE A 140 24.80 -39.29 51.20
CA ILE A 140 25.97 -40.13 51.42
C ILE A 140 25.54 -41.54 51.77
N ASP A 141 24.60 -41.70 52.70
CA ASP A 141 24.06 -43.00 53.10
C ASP A 141 23.46 -43.75 51.89
N HIS A 142 22.68 -43.07 51.04
CA HIS A 142 22.14 -43.67 49.82
C HIS A 142 23.22 -44.12 48.82
N ILE A 143 24.31 -43.35 48.68
CA ILE A 143 25.45 -43.73 47.82
C ILE A 143 26.14 -44.98 48.38
N LEU A 144 26.37 -45.04 49.70
CA LEU A 144 26.97 -46.20 50.36
C LEU A 144 26.11 -47.46 50.20
N GLU A 145 24.79 -47.32 50.26
CA GLU A 145 23.86 -48.44 50.05
C GLU A 145 23.85 -48.95 48.60
N LEU A 146 23.99 -48.06 47.62
CA LEU A 146 24.23 -48.47 46.23
C LEU A 146 25.57 -49.21 46.07
N MET A 147 26.63 -48.74 46.75
CA MET A 147 27.92 -49.44 46.75
C MET A 147 27.79 -50.84 47.35
N ASN A 148 27.00 -51.00 48.41
CA ASN A 148 26.70 -52.31 49.00
C ASN A 148 25.98 -53.23 48.00
N HIS A 149 24.96 -52.73 47.31
CA HIS A 149 24.22 -53.51 46.29
C HIS A 149 25.05 -53.87 45.05
N THR A 150 26.10 -53.09 44.75
CA THR A 150 27.00 -53.30 43.61
C THR A 150 28.31 -53.99 44.00
N HIS A 151 28.42 -54.53 45.22
CA HIS A 151 29.64 -55.14 45.75
C HIS A 151 30.90 -54.24 45.66
N ASN A 152 30.72 -52.94 45.88
CA ASN A 152 31.75 -51.89 45.76
C ASN A 152 32.40 -51.77 44.36
N ARG A 153 31.73 -52.24 43.32
CA ARG A 153 32.23 -52.18 41.93
C ARG A 153 31.93 -50.82 41.29
N THR A 154 32.88 -49.89 41.37
CA THR A 154 32.72 -48.55 40.79
C THR A 154 32.54 -48.54 39.27
N ASP A 155 33.09 -49.51 38.55
CA ASP A 155 32.88 -49.72 37.11
C ASP A 155 31.42 -50.05 36.76
N VAL A 156 30.75 -50.79 37.64
CA VAL A 156 29.32 -51.11 37.52
C VAL A 156 28.48 -49.87 37.82
N ILE A 157 28.83 -49.11 38.87
CA ILE A 157 28.15 -47.84 39.20
C ILE A 157 28.30 -46.83 38.06
N GLU A 158 29.49 -46.72 37.45
CA GLU A 158 29.75 -45.89 36.28
C GLU A 158 28.81 -46.23 35.13
N SER A 159 28.72 -47.52 34.77
CA SER A 159 27.85 -47.99 33.69
C SER A 159 26.36 -47.76 33.97
N LEU A 160 25.95 -47.93 35.23
CA LEU A 160 24.57 -47.64 35.67
C LEU A 160 24.27 -46.14 35.59
N LEU A 161 25.18 -45.29 36.07
CA LEU A 161 25.04 -43.84 36.02
C LEU A 161 25.01 -43.34 34.57
N SER A 162 25.89 -43.86 33.71
CA SER A 162 25.90 -43.52 32.28
C SER A 162 24.63 -43.95 31.56
N ALA A 163 24.05 -45.10 31.91
CA ALA A 163 22.73 -45.45 31.39
C ALA A 163 21.63 -44.50 31.87
N VAL A 164 21.69 -44.04 33.12
CA VAL A 164 20.75 -43.02 33.63
C VAL A 164 20.90 -41.69 32.88
N VAL A 165 22.12 -41.18 32.75
CA VAL A 165 22.44 -39.91 32.09
C VAL A 165 22.12 -39.96 30.59
N GLY A 166 22.49 -41.05 29.92
CA GLY A 166 22.23 -41.29 28.50
C GLY A 166 20.80 -41.70 28.15
N GLY A 167 19.90 -41.80 29.13
CA GLY A 167 18.49 -42.16 28.89
C GLY A 167 18.27 -43.62 28.48
N VAL A 168 19.26 -44.50 28.67
CA VAL A 168 19.14 -45.94 28.41
C VAL A 168 18.35 -46.62 29.53
N GLN A 169 17.44 -47.52 29.16
CA GLN A 169 16.65 -48.26 30.14
C GLN A 169 17.51 -49.31 30.85
N ILE A 170 17.39 -49.37 32.17
CA ILE A 170 18.07 -50.32 33.05
C ILE A 170 17.06 -51.39 33.49
N VAL A 171 17.38 -52.65 33.22
CA VAL A 171 16.60 -53.81 33.68
C VAL A 171 17.36 -54.52 34.79
N VAL A 172 16.77 -54.57 35.98
CA VAL A 172 17.34 -55.20 37.16
C VAL A 172 16.69 -56.58 37.33
N GLN A 173 17.51 -57.64 37.22
CA GLN A 173 17.07 -59.03 37.31
C GLN A 173 17.45 -59.66 38.66
N HIS A 174 16.62 -60.61 39.11
CA HIS A 174 16.81 -61.37 40.36
C HIS A 174 16.96 -60.53 41.64
N ALA A 175 16.38 -59.33 41.67
CA ALA A 175 16.34 -58.51 42.89
C ALA A 175 15.46 -59.13 43.99
N PRO A 176 15.78 -58.91 45.28
CA PRO A 176 14.95 -59.34 46.41
C PRO A 176 13.50 -58.90 46.26
N ALA A 177 12.53 -59.70 46.73
CA ALA A 177 11.11 -59.34 46.66
C ALA A 177 10.74 -58.15 47.57
N ALA A 178 11.52 -57.88 48.62
CA ALA A 178 11.34 -56.72 49.48
C ALA A 178 11.46 -55.41 48.68
N LEU A 179 10.61 -54.43 48.99
CA LEU A 179 10.59 -53.14 48.29
C LEU A 179 11.75 -52.25 48.70
N GLU A 180 12.16 -52.28 49.97
CA GLU A 180 13.21 -51.41 50.52
C GLU A 180 14.52 -51.49 49.73
N PRO A 181 15.13 -52.67 49.50
CA PRO A 181 16.36 -52.76 48.71
C PRO A 181 16.21 -52.23 47.27
N ARG A 182 15.03 -52.40 46.66
CA ARG A 182 14.77 -51.92 45.29
C ARG A 182 14.71 -50.38 45.26
N VAL A 183 14.09 -49.77 46.26
CA VAL A 183 13.98 -48.32 46.39
C VAL A 183 15.34 -47.71 46.75
N ASP A 184 16.09 -48.32 47.66
CA ASP A 184 17.40 -47.83 48.09
C ASP A 184 18.44 -47.85 46.95
N PHE A 185 18.39 -48.88 46.10
CA PHE A 185 19.17 -48.91 44.85
C PHE A 185 18.87 -47.71 43.95
N VAL A 186 17.60 -47.34 43.78
CA VAL A 186 17.22 -46.15 42.98
C VAL A 186 17.67 -44.87 43.65
N LYS A 187 17.49 -44.74 44.98
CA LYS A 187 17.92 -43.55 45.73
C LYS A 187 19.42 -43.28 45.60
N GLY A 188 20.24 -44.33 45.66
CA GLY A 188 21.69 -44.18 45.50
C GLY A 188 22.09 -43.70 44.10
N LEU A 189 21.43 -44.19 43.05
CA LEU A 189 21.66 -43.68 41.68
C LEU A 189 21.23 -42.21 41.53
N LEU A 190 20.12 -41.81 42.17
CA LEU A 190 19.69 -40.41 42.18
C LEU A 190 20.67 -39.51 42.94
N ALA A 191 21.30 -39.99 44.02
CA ALA A 191 22.25 -39.22 44.81
C ALA A 191 23.52 -38.85 44.00
N LEU A 192 23.90 -39.67 43.01
CA LEU A 192 25.00 -39.39 42.08
C LEU A 192 24.68 -38.32 41.01
N LEU A 193 23.46 -37.78 40.99
CA LEU A 193 23.02 -36.74 40.06
C LEU A 193 22.79 -35.42 40.80
N PRO A 194 22.99 -34.25 40.15
CA PRO A 194 22.60 -32.98 40.76
C PRO A 194 21.07 -32.90 40.89
N PRO A 195 20.52 -32.22 41.91
CA PRO A 195 19.09 -32.18 42.19
C PRO A 195 18.16 -31.89 40.99
N PRO A 196 18.50 -30.96 40.07
CA PRO A 196 17.68 -30.68 38.89
C PRO A 196 17.55 -31.85 37.91
N ALA A 197 18.47 -32.82 37.93
CA ALA A 197 18.46 -33.99 37.04
C ALA A 197 17.62 -35.14 37.59
N ARG A 198 17.48 -35.24 38.92
CA ARG A 198 16.91 -36.41 39.62
C ARG A 198 15.45 -36.68 39.27
N PHE A 199 14.64 -35.63 39.09
CA PHE A 199 13.20 -35.79 38.86
C PHE A 199 12.86 -36.43 37.50
N GLY A 200 13.79 -36.39 36.54
CA GLY A 200 13.59 -36.95 35.20
C GLY A 200 13.68 -38.47 35.15
N VAL A 201 14.31 -39.08 36.17
CA VAL A 201 14.57 -40.52 36.27
C VAL A 201 13.31 -41.23 36.77
N THR A 202 12.82 -42.17 35.96
CA THR A 202 11.58 -42.94 36.24
C THR A 202 11.91 -44.38 36.58
N PHE A 203 11.13 -45.02 37.45
CA PHE A 203 11.39 -46.39 37.87
C PHE A 203 10.11 -47.18 38.16
N ALA A 204 10.22 -48.51 38.12
CA ALA A 204 9.16 -49.43 38.50
C ALA A 204 9.74 -50.59 39.33
N THR A 205 9.27 -50.71 40.56
CA THR A 205 9.72 -51.75 41.51
C THR A 205 9.32 -53.16 41.11
N HIS A 206 8.41 -53.34 40.15
CA HIS A 206 8.13 -54.63 39.52
C HIS A 206 7.60 -54.43 38.09
N SER A 207 7.99 -55.31 37.17
CA SER A 207 7.46 -55.34 35.81
C SER A 207 7.56 -56.74 35.19
N GLU A 208 6.57 -57.07 34.38
CA GLU A 208 6.47 -58.31 33.60
C GLU A 208 6.78 -58.05 32.12
N PRO A 209 7.09 -59.09 31.31
CA PRO A 209 7.37 -58.93 29.87
C PRO A 209 6.31 -58.12 29.12
N ASP A 210 5.03 -58.39 29.42
CA ASP A 210 3.89 -57.78 28.73
C ASP A 210 3.38 -56.47 29.39
N SER A 211 4.00 -56.06 30.49
CA SER A 211 3.59 -54.85 31.22
C SER A 211 3.91 -53.58 30.42
N ARG A 212 2.89 -52.72 30.23
CA ARG A 212 3.03 -51.40 29.58
C ARG A 212 3.51 -50.36 30.60
N VAL A 213 4.71 -50.55 31.15
CA VAL A 213 5.31 -49.65 32.16
C VAL A 213 6.46 -48.87 31.52
N ASN A 214 6.25 -47.58 31.32
CA ASN A 214 7.26 -46.67 30.76
C ASN A 214 8.15 -46.09 31.87
N ALA A 215 9.09 -46.91 32.34
CA ALA A 215 10.07 -46.55 33.37
C ALA A 215 11.50 -46.77 32.88
N GLN A 216 12.42 -45.87 33.25
CA GLN A 216 13.84 -45.98 32.92
C GLN A 216 14.51 -47.11 33.71
N ILE A 217 14.21 -47.28 35.00
CA ILE A 217 14.73 -48.38 35.82
C ILE A 217 13.60 -49.38 36.10
N ARG A 218 13.76 -50.62 35.66
CA ARG A 218 12.73 -51.67 35.77
C ARG A 218 13.26 -52.89 36.50
N PHE A 219 12.63 -53.24 37.61
CA PHE A 219 12.89 -54.52 38.28
C PHE A 219 12.01 -55.58 37.61
N SER A 220 12.63 -56.54 36.91
CA SER A 220 11.89 -57.53 36.12
C SER A 220 12.06 -58.95 36.66
N SER A 221 10.97 -59.72 36.62
CA SER A 221 10.98 -61.17 36.78
C SER A 221 11.31 -61.92 35.48
N SER A 222 11.42 -61.21 34.36
CA SER A 222 11.76 -61.79 33.05
C SER A 222 13.26 -62.00 32.89
N GLU A 223 13.65 -63.18 32.40
CA GLU A 223 15.02 -63.46 31.98
C GLU A 223 15.34 -62.86 30.60
N ASN A 224 14.32 -62.48 29.82
CA ASN A 224 14.46 -61.85 28.50
C ASN A 224 14.16 -60.35 28.60
N PRO A 225 15.18 -59.48 28.71
CA PRO A 225 15.00 -58.03 28.72
C PRO A 225 14.70 -57.49 27.31
N PRO A 226 14.08 -56.31 27.18
CA PRO A 226 13.92 -55.64 25.89
C PRO A 226 15.28 -55.39 25.20
N PRO A 227 15.33 -55.28 23.86
CA PRO A 227 16.56 -54.92 23.15
C PRO A 227 17.01 -53.50 23.54
N GLU A 228 18.30 -53.20 23.39
CA GLU A 228 18.90 -51.88 23.67
C GLU A 228 18.83 -51.41 25.14
N THR A 229 18.67 -52.34 26.09
CA THR A 229 18.70 -52.03 27.54
C THR A 229 20.00 -52.45 28.21
N LEU A 230 20.39 -51.75 29.28
CA LEU A 230 21.41 -52.20 30.21
C LEU A 230 20.78 -53.17 31.21
N VAL A 231 21.39 -54.33 31.43
CA VAL A 231 20.89 -55.36 32.34
C VAL A 231 21.82 -55.46 33.54
N PHE A 232 21.27 -55.29 34.74
CA PHE A 232 21.97 -55.48 36.01
C PHE A 232 21.50 -56.78 36.67
N HIS A 233 22.44 -57.72 36.84
CA HIS A 233 22.22 -58.98 37.53
C HIS A 233 22.52 -58.81 39.02
N TRP A 234 21.46 -58.79 39.85
CA TRP A 234 21.56 -58.44 41.27
C TRP A 234 22.50 -59.36 42.09
N PRO A 235 22.42 -60.71 41.99
CA PRO A 235 23.24 -61.59 42.83
C PRO A 235 24.75 -61.47 42.63
N ASP A 236 25.19 -61.16 41.41
CA ASP A 236 26.63 -61.13 41.06
C ASP A 236 27.16 -59.71 40.87
N ALA A 237 26.30 -58.69 40.99
CA ALA A 237 26.59 -57.30 40.59
C ALA A 237 27.28 -57.24 39.21
N ALA A 238 26.71 -57.94 38.22
CA ALA A 238 27.22 -57.98 36.86
C ALA A 238 26.33 -57.20 35.90
N ILE A 239 26.95 -56.55 34.90
CA ILE A 239 26.25 -55.81 33.85
C ILE A 239 26.34 -56.54 32.51
N SER A 240 25.29 -56.48 31.71
CA SER A 240 25.26 -56.96 30.34
C SER A 240 24.30 -56.12 29.48
N GLY A 241 24.25 -56.35 28.17
CA GLY A 241 23.43 -55.56 27.26
C GLY A 241 24.14 -54.28 26.80
N LYS A 242 23.40 -53.17 26.66
CA LYS A 242 23.92 -51.91 26.12
C LYS A 242 24.67 -51.10 27.16
N ILE A 243 25.98 -50.96 26.98
CA ILE A 243 26.85 -50.08 27.80
C ILE A 243 27.01 -48.74 27.09
N VAL A 244 26.94 -47.64 27.87
CA VAL A 244 27.13 -46.26 27.40
C VAL A 244 28.18 -45.62 28.29
N GLU A 245 28.95 -44.69 27.73
CA GLU A 245 29.96 -43.90 28.44
C GLU A 245 29.60 -42.40 28.30
N ASP A 246 29.87 -41.62 29.34
CA ASP A 246 29.73 -40.16 29.32
C ASP A 246 30.72 -39.49 30.29
N ASP A 247 31.14 -38.27 29.95
CA ASP A 247 32.15 -37.52 30.68
C ASP A 247 31.74 -37.18 32.12
N TYR A 248 30.44 -36.96 32.36
CA TYR A 248 29.93 -36.65 33.69
C TYR A 248 30.04 -37.86 34.62
N SER A 249 29.65 -39.05 34.16
CA SER A 249 29.74 -40.27 34.95
C SER A 249 31.20 -40.59 35.26
N HIS A 250 32.09 -40.47 34.27
CA HIS A 250 33.53 -40.64 34.50
C HIS A 250 34.06 -39.66 35.56
N PHE A 251 33.67 -38.39 35.47
CA PHE A 251 34.00 -37.37 36.45
C PHE A 251 33.46 -37.72 37.85
N MET A 252 32.17 -38.05 37.99
CA MET A 252 31.56 -38.40 39.28
C MET A 252 32.22 -39.63 39.91
N ILE A 253 32.56 -40.64 39.12
CA ILE A 253 33.23 -41.85 39.61
C ILE A 253 34.66 -41.56 40.05
N SER A 254 35.37 -40.64 39.39
CA SER A 254 36.67 -40.16 39.86
C SER A 254 36.58 -39.52 41.25
N GLN A 255 35.47 -38.84 41.56
CA GLN A 255 35.22 -38.25 42.88
C GLN A 255 34.79 -39.31 43.90
N LEU A 256 33.92 -40.25 43.51
CA LEU A 256 33.44 -41.33 44.38
C LEU A 256 34.58 -42.25 44.85
N ARG A 257 35.58 -42.50 44.00
CA ARG A 257 36.80 -43.24 44.36
C ARG A 257 37.61 -42.57 45.47
N LEU A 258 37.47 -41.25 45.63
CA LEU A 258 38.11 -40.49 46.69
C LEU A 258 37.25 -40.48 47.95
N ASP A 259 36.02 -39.97 47.84
CA ASP A 259 35.08 -39.82 48.95
C ASP A 259 33.64 -39.59 48.44
N ALA A 260 32.64 -40.18 49.10
CA ALA A 260 31.23 -39.90 48.82
C ALA A 260 30.84 -38.44 49.16
N ASP A 261 31.50 -37.81 50.14
CA ASP A 261 31.29 -36.38 50.47
C ASP A 261 31.70 -35.46 49.30
N LEU A 262 32.76 -35.83 48.57
CA LEU A 262 33.19 -35.09 47.38
C LEU A 262 32.13 -35.16 46.28
N VAL A 263 31.47 -36.30 46.08
CA VAL A 263 30.37 -36.42 45.10
C VAL A 263 29.22 -35.46 45.46
N VAL A 264 28.85 -35.36 46.74
CA VAL A 264 27.79 -34.44 47.17
C VAL A 264 28.19 -32.97 46.98
N LYS A 265 29.45 -32.60 47.27
CA LYS A 265 29.97 -31.25 47.01
C LYS A 265 29.98 -30.91 45.52
N GLU A 266 30.41 -31.86 44.70
CA GLU A 266 30.58 -31.68 43.26
C GLU A 266 29.25 -31.59 42.53
N THR A 267 28.29 -32.46 42.86
CA THR A 267 26.90 -32.34 42.37
C THR A 267 26.26 -31.01 42.79
N GLY A 268 26.58 -30.50 43.99
CA GLY A 268 26.20 -29.16 44.44
C GLY A 268 26.78 -28.05 43.55
N ALA A 269 28.08 -28.07 43.28
CA ALA A 269 28.76 -27.06 42.46
C ALA A 269 28.26 -27.01 41.01
N LEU A 270 27.91 -28.17 40.44
CA LEU A 270 27.40 -28.28 39.07
C LEU A 270 25.92 -27.86 38.92
N THR A 271 25.20 -27.73 40.04
CA THR A 271 23.75 -27.53 40.05
C THR A 271 23.31 -26.30 39.26
N THR A 272 23.97 -25.15 39.44
CA THR A 272 23.58 -23.90 38.77
C THR A 272 23.77 -23.98 37.25
N ILE A 273 24.92 -24.51 36.81
CA ILE A 273 25.30 -24.60 35.40
C ILE A 273 24.40 -25.63 34.69
N ALA A 274 24.24 -26.82 35.28
CA ALA A 274 23.37 -27.87 34.75
C ALA A 274 21.90 -27.41 34.68
N ALA A 275 21.40 -26.75 35.72
CA ALA A 275 20.02 -26.21 35.73
C ALA A 275 19.81 -25.13 34.67
N TRP A 276 20.84 -24.34 34.34
CA TRP A 276 20.77 -23.37 33.25
C TRP A 276 20.66 -24.07 31.89
N ARG A 277 21.54 -25.03 31.58
CA ARG A 277 21.49 -25.79 30.31
C ARG A 277 20.21 -26.61 30.14
N ILE A 278 19.76 -27.29 31.19
CA ILE A 278 18.49 -28.05 31.18
C ILE A 278 17.30 -27.13 30.86
N ARG A 279 17.31 -25.89 31.36
CA ARG A 279 16.25 -24.90 31.03
C ARG A 279 16.31 -24.42 29.58
N GLN A 280 17.48 -24.48 28.94
CA GLN A 280 17.64 -24.19 27.51
C GLN A 280 17.22 -25.35 26.59
N GLY A 281 16.84 -26.50 27.16
CA GLY A 281 16.33 -27.65 26.42
C GLY A 281 17.37 -28.72 26.09
N ASP A 282 18.59 -28.60 26.63
CA ASP A 282 19.64 -29.61 26.46
C ASP A 282 19.23 -30.97 27.00
N SER A 283 19.77 -32.03 26.38
CA SER A 283 19.70 -33.38 26.95
C SER A 283 20.42 -33.43 28.29
N LEU A 284 20.08 -34.41 29.13
CA LEU A 284 20.72 -34.52 30.44
C LEU A 284 22.24 -34.76 30.31
N ALA A 285 22.65 -35.56 29.34
CA ALA A 285 24.05 -35.82 29.03
C ALA A 285 24.79 -34.53 28.64
N ASP A 286 24.24 -33.74 27.71
CA ASP A 286 24.88 -32.50 27.24
C ASP A 286 24.98 -31.45 28.35
N ALA A 287 23.91 -31.29 29.14
CA ALA A 287 23.87 -30.32 30.22
C ALA A 287 24.90 -30.63 31.32
N LEU A 288 25.04 -31.90 31.68
CA LEU A 288 25.99 -32.35 32.69
C LEU A 288 27.43 -32.34 32.17
N GLY A 289 27.66 -32.78 30.93
CA GLY A 289 28.96 -32.72 30.27
C GLY A 289 29.50 -31.29 30.15
N TYR A 290 28.64 -30.34 29.75
CA TYR A 290 28.99 -28.92 29.73
C TYR A 290 29.32 -28.41 31.13
N ALA A 291 28.54 -28.76 32.16
CA ALA A 291 28.79 -28.29 33.51
C ALA A 291 30.15 -28.75 34.06
N SER A 292 30.55 -30.00 33.83
CA SER A 292 31.86 -30.51 34.22
C SER A 292 32.99 -29.84 33.44
N TYR A 293 32.83 -29.68 32.13
CA TYR A 293 33.81 -29.00 31.27
C TYR A 293 34.01 -27.54 31.69
N ARG A 294 32.91 -26.80 31.89
CA ARG A 294 32.88 -25.41 32.34
C ARG A 294 33.64 -25.22 33.65
N LYS A 295 33.47 -26.15 34.60
CA LYS A 295 34.18 -26.11 35.88
C LYS A 295 35.69 -26.33 35.74
N ALA A 296 36.11 -27.24 34.86
CA ALA A 296 37.52 -27.45 34.56
C ALA A 296 38.15 -26.18 33.96
N LEU A 297 37.43 -25.50 33.06
CA LEU A 297 37.85 -24.24 32.46
C LEU A 297 38.05 -23.12 33.50
N ASP A 298 37.11 -22.99 34.44
CA ASP A 298 37.22 -22.02 35.55
C ASP A 298 38.44 -22.28 36.43
N HIS A 299 38.76 -23.55 36.68
CA HIS A 299 39.92 -23.93 37.45
C HIS A 299 41.23 -23.55 36.74
N ALA A 300 41.33 -23.81 35.43
CA ALA A 300 42.49 -23.48 34.62
C ALA A 300 42.77 -21.96 34.60
N LEU A 301 41.74 -21.15 34.37
CA LEU A 301 41.88 -19.68 34.34
C LEU A 301 42.24 -19.09 35.70
N ARG A 302 41.68 -19.61 36.81
CA ARG A 302 42.08 -19.20 38.16
C ARG A 302 43.56 -19.50 38.46
N GLN A 303 44.13 -20.48 37.79
CA GLN A 303 45.54 -20.85 37.91
C GLN A 303 46.45 -20.20 36.86
N ASN A 304 45.93 -19.28 36.04
CA ASN A 304 46.63 -18.66 34.91
C ASN A 304 47.23 -19.67 33.92
N GLN A 305 46.56 -20.81 33.73
CA GLN A 305 46.95 -21.77 32.70
C GLN A 305 46.45 -21.30 31.33
N PRO A 306 47.19 -21.57 30.24
CA PRO A 306 46.73 -21.27 28.90
C PRO A 306 45.51 -22.12 28.55
N VAL A 307 44.50 -21.46 27.98
CA VAL A 307 43.22 -22.03 27.59
C VAL A 307 42.92 -21.58 26.17
N GLU A 308 42.28 -22.45 25.40
CA GLU A 308 41.84 -22.17 24.03
C GLU A 308 40.96 -20.92 23.96
N ILE A 309 41.26 -20.03 23.01
CA ILE A 309 40.66 -18.70 22.95
C ILE A 309 39.18 -18.76 22.56
N ASP A 310 38.81 -19.73 21.73
CA ASP A 310 37.43 -19.99 21.29
C ASP A 310 36.55 -20.37 22.46
N ASP A 311 37.04 -21.27 23.32
CA ASP A 311 36.33 -21.73 24.50
C ASP A 311 36.07 -20.59 25.49
N VAL A 312 37.06 -19.72 25.70
CA VAL A 312 36.95 -18.53 26.57
C VAL A 312 35.97 -17.52 25.98
N SER A 313 36.05 -17.27 24.66
CA SER A 313 35.16 -16.37 23.94
C SER A 313 33.70 -16.82 24.00
N ASP A 314 33.44 -18.09 23.70
CA ASP A 314 32.09 -18.67 23.68
C ASP A 314 31.43 -18.66 25.07
N VAL A 315 32.19 -19.03 26.10
CA VAL A 315 31.72 -19.00 27.48
C VAL A 315 31.41 -17.58 27.92
N LEU A 316 32.31 -16.62 27.65
CA LEU A 316 32.12 -15.22 28.03
C LEU A 316 30.91 -14.59 27.33
N ALA A 317 30.63 -14.99 26.08
CA ALA A 317 29.52 -14.49 25.29
C ALA A 317 28.15 -15.07 25.72
N ARG A 318 28.09 -16.37 26.07
CA ARG A 318 26.83 -17.11 26.19
C ARG A 318 26.46 -17.49 27.63
N ASP A 319 27.44 -17.72 28.51
CA ASP A 319 27.19 -18.28 29.83
C ASP A 319 26.86 -17.20 30.86
N GLN A 320 25.58 -17.12 31.22
CA GLN A 320 25.07 -16.16 32.21
C GLN A 320 25.34 -16.57 33.66
N THR A 321 25.89 -17.77 33.90
CA THR A 321 26.21 -18.24 35.25
C THR A 321 27.55 -17.70 35.77
N LEU A 322 28.31 -17.01 34.92
CA LEU A 322 29.55 -16.32 35.26
C LEU A 322 29.33 -15.20 36.30
N ASP A 323 30.06 -15.26 37.40
CA ASP A 323 30.21 -14.15 38.34
C ASP A 323 31.16 -13.06 37.80
N ASP A 324 31.19 -11.90 38.45
CA ASP A 324 31.97 -10.75 37.99
C ASP A 324 33.49 -10.98 38.07
N ASP A 325 33.95 -11.79 39.02
CA ASP A 325 35.37 -12.14 39.20
C ASP A 325 35.86 -13.00 38.05
N MET A 326 35.11 -14.06 37.73
CA MET A 326 35.40 -14.92 36.59
C MET A 326 35.27 -14.14 35.30
N ARG A 327 34.26 -13.29 35.13
CA ARG A 327 34.11 -12.48 33.89
C ARG A 327 35.35 -11.62 33.61
N ARG A 328 35.99 -11.07 34.65
CA ARG A 328 37.26 -10.32 34.53
C ARG A 328 38.43 -11.20 34.12
N LEU A 329 38.56 -12.40 34.69
CA LEU A 329 39.62 -13.35 34.32
C LEU A 329 39.50 -13.78 32.85
N TYR A 330 38.28 -14.10 32.41
CA TYR A 330 38.00 -14.45 31.01
C TYR A 330 38.37 -13.30 30.06
N ALA A 331 37.93 -12.08 30.36
CA ALA A 331 38.20 -10.91 29.52
C ALA A 331 39.69 -10.54 29.43
N ASN A 332 40.42 -10.63 30.54
CA ASN A 332 41.85 -10.34 30.57
C ASN A 332 42.64 -11.36 29.74
N HIS A 333 42.32 -12.65 29.90
CA HIS A 333 42.92 -13.72 29.10
C HIS A 333 42.64 -13.49 27.61
N LEU A 334 41.38 -13.21 27.27
CA LEU A 334 40.95 -12.97 25.89
C LEU A 334 41.68 -11.79 25.26
N LEU A 335 41.72 -10.62 25.91
CA LEU A 335 42.42 -9.44 25.37
C LEU A 335 43.92 -9.66 25.21
N ALA A 336 44.57 -10.29 26.20
CA ALA A 336 46.01 -10.52 26.16
C ALA A 336 46.41 -11.44 24.99
N PHE A 337 45.66 -12.52 24.79
CA PHE A 337 45.91 -13.46 23.68
C PHE A 337 45.53 -12.87 22.32
N SER A 338 44.39 -12.17 22.21
CA SER A 338 43.98 -11.51 20.97
C SER A 338 45.00 -10.45 20.50
N LEU A 339 45.53 -9.65 21.43
CA LEU A 339 46.59 -8.67 21.13
C LEU A 339 47.89 -9.35 20.71
N ALA A 340 48.28 -10.44 21.39
CA ALA A 340 49.50 -11.18 21.05
C ALA A 340 49.42 -11.90 19.70
N LEU A 341 48.24 -12.39 19.32
CA LEU A 341 47.98 -13.03 18.03
C LEU A 341 47.78 -12.03 16.89
N GLY A 342 47.53 -10.76 17.19
CA GLY A 342 47.18 -9.72 16.21
C GLY A 342 45.78 -9.88 15.65
N ASP A 343 44.91 -10.65 16.31
CA ASP A 343 43.52 -10.88 15.87
C ASP A 343 42.55 -10.54 17.00
N MET A 344 41.95 -9.36 16.89
CA MET A 344 41.00 -8.84 17.88
C MET A 344 39.56 -9.32 17.66
N GLN A 345 39.28 -10.16 16.65
CA GLN A 345 37.93 -10.69 16.44
C GLN A 345 37.46 -11.57 17.60
N TYR A 346 38.37 -12.36 18.19
CA TYR A 346 38.06 -13.16 19.38
C TYR A 346 37.60 -12.30 20.57
N ALA A 347 38.03 -11.03 20.63
CA ALA A 347 37.65 -10.09 21.69
C ALA A 347 36.32 -9.36 21.44
N ASP A 348 35.65 -9.56 20.30
CA ASP A 348 34.40 -8.86 19.96
C ASP A 348 33.25 -9.05 20.96
N PRO A 349 33.09 -10.20 21.64
CA PRO A 349 32.09 -10.33 22.71
C PRO A 349 32.22 -9.26 23.81
N LEU A 350 33.44 -8.76 24.05
CA LEU A 350 33.68 -7.72 25.05
C LEU A 350 33.00 -6.41 24.69
N ALA A 351 32.84 -6.08 23.41
CA ALA A 351 32.23 -4.82 22.97
C ALA A 351 30.83 -4.62 23.58
N THR A 352 30.06 -5.70 23.71
CA THR A 352 28.72 -5.67 24.31
C THR A 352 28.77 -5.72 25.84
N LEU A 353 29.74 -6.46 26.41
CA LEU A 353 29.85 -6.66 27.85
C LEU A 353 30.36 -5.42 28.59
N VAL A 354 31.31 -4.68 28.01
CA VAL A 354 31.88 -3.46 28.63
C VAL A 354 30.83 -2.37 28.85
N ARG A 355 29.80 -2.31 27.99
CA ARG A 355 28.70 -1.35 28.12
C ARG A 355 27.92 -1.51 29.42
N HIS A 356 27.80 -2.75 29.90
CA HIS A 356 26.99 -3.09 31.07
C HIS A 356 27.83 -3.30 32.35
N ASN A 357 29.16 -3.28 32.25
CA ASN A 357 30.06 -3.51 33.37
C ASN A 357 31.21 -2.50 33.39
N ARG A 358 31.11 -1.51 34.29
CA ARG A 358 32.05 -0.38 34.41
C ARG A 358 33.48 -0.79 34.81
N GLU A 359 33.61 -1.84 35.62
CA GLU A 359 34.93 -2.34 36.00
C GLU A 359 35.63 -3.01 34.81
N LEU A 360 34.88 -3.83 34.07
CA LEU A 360 35.35 -4.48 32.84
C LEU A 360 35.71 -3.45 31.77
N GLU A 361 34.92 -2.39 31.64
CA GLU A 361 35.17 -1.25 30.75
C GLU A 361 36.53 -0.60 31.04
N THR A 362 36.80 -0.31 32.32
CA THR A 362 38.04 0.34 32.75
C THR A 362 39.27 -0.50 32.41
N VAL A 363 39.20 -1.80 32.70
CA VAL A 363 40.29 -2.75 32.44
C VAL A 363 40.54 -2.92 30.94
N THR A 364 39.46 -3.09 30.16
CA THR A 364 39.54 -3.25 28.70
C THR A 364 40.16 -2.02 28.05
N ARG A 365 39.71 -0.82 28.44
CA ARG A 365 40.24 0.44 27.90
C ARG A 365 41.72 0.63 28.24
N GLN A 366 42.11 0.36 29.49
CA GLN A 366 43.50 0.48 29.90
C GLN A 366 44.41 -0.43 29.06
N LYS A 367 43.99 -1.67 28.80
CA LYS A 367 44.75 -2.62 27.97
C LYS A 367 44.89 -2.16 26.52
N LEU A 368 43.83 -1.61 25.92
CA LEU A 368 43.91 -1.06 24.56
C LEU A 368 44.78 0.21 24.50
N GLN A 369 44.77 1.04 25.56
CA GLN A 369 45.64 2.20 25.64
C GLN A 369 47.13 1.82 25.81
N GLU A 370 47.42 0.76 26.58
CA GLU A 370 48.75 0.16 26.66
C GLU A 370 49.19 -0.35 25.27
N ALA A 371 48.34 -1.12 24.59
CA ALA A 371 48.63 -1.64 23.24
C ALA A 371 48.88 -0.53 22.21
N LEU A 372 48.15 0.59 22.29
CA LEU A 372 48.37 1.77 21.44
C LEU A 372 49.77 2.37 21.66
N ARG A 373 50.23 2.47 22.92
CA ARG A 373 51.58 2.97 23.26
C ARG A 373 52.68 2.02 22.80
N ASP A 374 52.40 0.73 22.77
CA ASP A 374 53.32 -0.31 22.30
C ASP A 374 53.41 -0.40 20.76
N GLY A 375 52.71 0.49 20.04
CA GLY A 375 52.81 0.63 18.58
C GLY A 375 51.71 -0.06 17.78
N ASN A 376 50.71 -0.68 18.43
CA ASN A 376 49.63 -1.40 17.75
C ASN A 376 48.47 -0.47 17.31
N ALA A 377 48.78 0.70 16.77
CA ALA A 377 47.78 1.74 16.47
C ALA A 377 46.72 1.28 15.45
N GLU A 378 47.12 0.56 14.40
CA GLU A 378 46.21 -0.03 13.39
C GLU A 378 45.22 -1.01 14.03
N LEU A 379 45.72 -1.96 14.81
CA LEU A 379 44.90 -3.00 15.46
C LEU A 379 43.91 -2.38 16.46
N VAL A 380 44.35 -1.39 17.23
CA VAL A 380 43.48 -0.68 18.18
C VAL A 380 42.42 0.14 17.43
N TYR A 381 42.80 0.89 16.39
CA TYR A 381 41.86 1.70 15.62
C TYR A 381 40.79 0.83 14.94
N THR A 382 41.19 -0.21 14.21
CA THR A 382 40.27 -1.11 13.50
C THR A 382 39.29 -1.81 14.46
N THR A 383 39.76 -2.22 15.64
CA THR A 383 38.92 -2.78 16.69
C THR A 383 37.90 -1.75 17.20
N LEU A 384 38.35 -0.52 17.51
CA LEU A 384 37.48 0.53 18.04
C LEU A 384 36.44 1.02 17.02
N VAL A 385 36.79 1.09 15.73
CA VAL A 385 35.82 1.41 14.67
C VAL A 385 34.71 0.35 14.62
N ARG A 386 35.07 -0.94 14.68
CA ARG A 386 34.10 -2.05 14.70
C ARG A 386 33.23 -2.01 15.95
N TRP A 387 33.81 -1.72 17.11
CA TRP A 387 33.10 -1.68 18.37
C TRP A 387 32.18 -0.45 18.47
N LEU A 388 32.65 0.74 18.13
CA LEU A 388 31.86 1.99 18.17
C LEU A 388 30.78 2.04 17.08
N GLY A 389 31.01 1.38 15.94
CA GLY A 389 29.99 1.23 14.89
C GLY A 389 28.88 0.22 15.25
N SER A 390 29.06 -0.59 16.31
CA SER A 390 28.03 -1.53 16.77
C SER A 390 27.01 -0.84 17.68
N PRO A 391 25.69 -0.99 17.46
CA PRO A 391 24.65 -0.43 18.34
C PRO A 391 24.74 -0.92 19.79
N THR A 392 25.33 -2.10 20.01
CA THR A 392 25.53 -2.71 21.33
C THR A 392 26.92 -2.46 21.91
N GLY A 393 27.80 -1.78 21.17
CA GLY A 393 29.18 -1.53 21.56
C GLY A 393 29.37 -0.52 22.70
N PRO A 394 30.64 -0.23 23.05
CA PRO A 394 30.99 0.76 24.06
C PRO A 394 30.50 2.16 23.66
N GLN A 395 30.16 2.97 24.65
CA GLN A 395 29.71 4.36 24.46
C GLN A 395 30.47 5.29 25.41
N GLY A 396 30.68 6.53 25.00
CA GLY A 396 31.27 7.56 25.84
C GLY A 396 32.47 8.26 25.21
N SER A 397 32.76 9.46 25.70
CA SER A 397 33.83 10.32 25.16
C SER A 397 35.22 9.72 25.28
N GLU A 398 35.45 8.88 26.30
CA GLU A 398 36.76 8.25 26.53
C GLU A 398 37.08 7.19 25.45
N TRP A 399 36.08 6.47 24.93
CA TRP A 399 36.25 5.53 23.82
C TRP A 399 36.46 6.25 22.49
N LEU A 400 35.71 7.33 22.26
CA LEU A 400 35.91 8.21 21.09
C LEU A 400 37.32 8.81 21.08
N GLN A 401 37.76 9.33 22.22
CA GLN A 401 39.10 9.89 22.35
C GLN A 401 40.17 8.84 22.06
N LEU A 402 40.05 7.61 22.57
CA LEU A 402 41.00 6.55 22.28
C LEU A 402 41.02 6.18 20.79
N ALA A 403 39.86 6.15 20.11
CA ALA A 403 39.78 5.91 18.67
C ALA A 403 40.44 7.05 17.87
N HIS A 404 40.25 8.30 18.29
CA HIS A 404 40.86 9.49 17.69
C HIS A 404 42.38 9.55 17.91
N GLU A 405 42.87 9.14 19.07
CA GLU A 405 44.30 8.99 19.34
C GLU A 405 44.91 7.87 18.49
N ALA A 406 44.21 6.73 18.38
CA ALA A 406 44.65 5.59 17.60
C ALA A 406 44.75 5.90 16.09
N ILE A 407 43.78 6.60 15.52
CA ILE A 407 43.81 6.93 14.08
C ILE A 407 44.92 7.94 13.74
N LEU A 408 45.18 8.92 14.61
CA LEU A 408 46.26 9.88 14.43
C LEU A 408 47.63 9.20 14.54
N ALA A 409 47.79 8.30 15.52
CA ALA A 409 49.01 7.50 15.66
C ALA A 409 49.21 6.59 14.44
N TYR A 410 48.14 5.95 13.92
CA TYR A 410 48.24 5.11 12.73
C TYR A 410 48.61 5.92 11.48
N MET A 411 47.98 7.08 11.29
CA MET A 411 48.32 8.01 10.20
C MET A 411 49.78 8.49 10.28
N ASP A 412 50.27 8.80 11.48
CA ASP A 412 51.67 9.22 11.68
C ASP A 412 52.66 8.08 11.38
N GLN A 413 52.36 6.86 11.84
CA GLN A 413 53.15 5.66 11.51
C GLN A 413 53.25 5.43 9.99
N LEU A 414 52.13 5.52 9.27
CA LEU A 414 52.11 5.39 7.81
C LEU A 414 52.90 6.52 7.12
N GLY A 415 52.77 7.76 7.61
CA GLY A 415 53.51 8.92 7.11
C GLY A 415 55.02 8.78 7.30
N GLN A 416 55.47 8.37 8.48
CA GLN A 416 56.88 8.13 8.80
C GLN A 416 57.47 6.97 7.98
N ALA A 417 56.69 5.92 7.73
CA ALA A 417 57.08 4.80 6.87
C ALA A 417 57.12 5.17 5.37
N GLY A 418 56.60 6.35 4.99
CA GLY A 418 56.46 6.74 3.59
C GLY A 418 55.43 5.91 2.83
N ASN A 419 54.50 5.24 3.52
CA ASN A 419 53.48 4.38 2.92
C ASN A 419 52.28 5.22 2.45
N ILE A 420 52.44 5.88 1.30
CA ILE A 420 51.43 6.78 0.73
C ILE A 420 50.16 6.03 0.33
N ASP A 421 50.28 4.79 -0.16
CA ASP A 421 49.13 3.95 -0.50
C ASP A 421 48.32 3.57 0.76
N GLY A 422 49.01 3.29 1.87
CA GLY A 422 48.40 3.08 3.17
C GLY A 422 47.66 4.32 3.68
N VAL A 423 48.28 5.50 3.59
CA VAL A 423 47.63 6.77 3.92
C VAL A 423 46.36 6.96 3.09
N ASN A 424 46.44 6.75 1.77
CA ASN A 424 45.29 6.89 0.89
C ASN A 424 44.16 5.90 1.24
N THR A 425 44.52 4.66 1.60
CA THR A 425 43.56 3.63 2.01
C THR A 425 42.85 4.03 3.30
N LEU A 426 43.60 4.45 4.32
CA LEU A 426 43.07 4.92 5.59
C LEU A 426 42.09 6.11 5.42
N LEU A 427 42.45 7.12 4.63
CA LEU A 427 41.56 8.27 4.38
C LEU A 427 40.27 7.87 3.67
N ASN A 428 40.31 6.88 2.75
CA ASN A 428 39.12 6.35 2.11
C ASN A 428 38.23 5.54 3.08
N GLU A 429 38.82 4.83 4.04
CA GLU A 429 38.09 4.16 5.12
C GLU A 429 37.40 5.17 6.05
N ILE A 430 38.08 6.26 6.40
CA ILE A 430 37.50 7.36 7.21
C ILE A 430 36.27 7.96 6.54
N GLN A 431 36.29 8.16 5.22
CA GLN A 431 35.13 8.67 4.48
C GLN A 431 33.91 7.73 4.54
N ARG A 432 34.11 6.46 4.87
CA ARG A 432 33.08 5.42 5.00
C ARG A 432 32.83 5.01 6.45
N ALA A 433 33.49 5.65 7.42
CA ALA A 433 33.38 5.31 8.82
C ALA A 433 31.95 5.58 9.33
N ASP A 434 31.52 4.77 10.31
CA ASP A 434 30.23 4.93 10.95
C ASP A 434 30.14 6.30 11.66
N PRO A 435 28.99 7.00 11.62
CA PRO A 435 28.79 8.25 12.34
C PRO A 435 29.15 8.18 13.82
N GLY A 436 29.02 7.01 14.46
CA GLY A 436 29.37 6.77 15.86
C GLY A 436 30.85 6.98 16.21
N VAL A 437 31.75 7.07 15.22
CA VAL A 437 33.19 7.36 15.44
C VAL A 437 33.46 8.87 15.52
N GLU A 438 32.52 9.72 15.10
CA GLU A 438 32.67 11.19 15.07
C GLU A 438 33.98 11.68 14.40
N VAL A 439 34.32 11.11 13.25
CA VAL A 439 35.58 11.40 12.54
C VAL A 439 35.76 12.89 12.18
N SER A 440 34.68 13.67 12.09
CA SER A 440 34.71 15.10 11.78
C SER A 440 35.65 15.91 12.69
N ARG A 441 35.82 15.50 13.95
CA ARG A 441 36.72 16.18 14.91
C ARG A 441 38.20 16.01 14.58
N VAL A 442 38.57 14.93 13.90
CA VAL A 442 39.96 14.54 13.63
C VAL A 442 40.36 14.82 12.19
N VAL A 443 39.39 14.85 11.27
CA VAL A 443 39.60 15.09 9.83
C VAL A 443 40.44 16.34 9.53
N PRO A 444 40.25 17.52 10.17
CA PRO A 444 41.11 18.67 9.92
C PRO A 444 42.61 18.36 10.10
N LYS A 445 42.95 17.58 11.14
CA LYS A 445 44.34 17.18 11.40
C LYS A 445 44.84 16.16 10.39
N LEU A 446 43.99 15.22 9.97
CA LEU A 446 44.32 14.23 8.95
C LEU A 446 44.53 14.88 7.56
N VAL A 447 43.73 15.90 7.22
CA VAL A 447 43.94 16.71 6.02
C VAL A 447 45.27 17.45 6.11
N GLU A 448 45.57 18.09 7.24
CA GLU A 448 46.86 18.78 7.47
C GLU A 448 48.07 17.82 7.30
N MET A 449 47.98 16.60 7.84
CA MET A 449 49.04 15.59 7.73
C MET A 449 49.19 15.02 6.31
N SER A 450 48.08 14.89 5.58
CA SER A 450 48.08 14.35 4.20
C SER A 450 48.46 15.38 3.13
N LEU A 451 48.24 16.67 3.38
CA LEU A 451 48.45 17.74 2.39
C LEU A 451 49.90 17.82 1.86
N PRO A 452 50.97 17.70 2.66
CA PRO A 452 52.34 17.70 2.15
C PRO A 452 52.66 16.49 1.25
N LEU A 453 52.04 15.34 1.55
CA LEU A 453 52.21 14.08 0.81
C LEU A 453 51.44 14.11 -0.52
N SER A 454 50.25 14.73 -0.52
CA SER A 454 49.38 14.80 -1.69
C SER A 454 49.94 15.66 -2.83
N LEU A 455 50.86 16.59 -2.54
CA LEU A 455 51.54 17.41 -3.57
C LEU A 455 52.29 16.60 -4.63
N ARG A 456 52.58 15.32 -4.36
CA ARG A 456 53.33 14.42 -5.25
C ARG A 456 52.50 13.26 -5.81
N HIS A 457 51.30 13.03 -5.28
CA HIS A 457 50.46 11.88 -5.62
C HIS A 457 49.02 12.31 -5.88
N ARG A 458 48.60 12.16 -7.13
CA ARG A 458 47.26 12.54 -7.60
C ARG A 458 46.11 11.84 -6.87
N SER A 459 46.20 10.52 -6.66
CA SER A 459 45.15 9.76 -5.95
C SER A 459 44.94 10.28 -4.53
N LEU A 460 46.03 10.50 -3.79
CA LEU A 460 45.97 11.07 -2.45
C LEU A 460 45.44 12.51 -2.46
N ALA A 461 45.80 13.34 -3.45
CA ALA A 461 45.24 14.68 -3.60
C ALA A 461 43.73 14.66 -3.82
N GLU A 462 43.22 13.77 -4.66
CA GLU A 462 41.78 13.60 -4.87
C GLU A 462 41.07 13.13 -3.59
N THR A 463 41.61 12.16 -2.86
CA THR A 463 41.03 11.70 -1.58
C THR A 463 41.10 12.77 -0.48
N THR A 464 42.21 13.50 -0.36
CA THR A 464 42.33 14.64 0.57
C THR A 464 41.33 15.75 0.22
N PHE A 465 41.11 16.03 -1.08
CA PHE A 465 40.13 17.00 -1.53
C PHE A 465 38.70 16.60 -1.17
N LEU A 466 38.31 15.34 -1.44
CA LEU A 466 36.98 14.83 -1.11
C LEU A 466 36.73 14.82 0.40
N LEU A 467 37.75 14.49 1.19
CA LEU A 467 37.68 14.54 2.65
C LEU A 467 37.52 15.98 3.14
N ALA A 468 38.26 16.93 2.55
CA ALA A 468 38.14 18.34 2.84
C ALA A 468 36.75 18.90 2.50
N ILE A 469 36.21 18.55 1.33
CA ILE A 469 34.86 18.96 0.90
C ILE A 469 33.78 18.54 1.89
N ASN A 470 33.90 17.33 2.45
CA ASN A 470 32.88 16.76 3.32
C ASN A 470 32.89 17.34 4.74
N TYR A 471 34.07 17.68 5.27
CA TYR A 471 34.23 17.99 6.69
C TYR A 471 34.79 19.37 7.02
N LEU A 472 35.38 20.08 6.05
CA LEU A 472 35.96 21.40 6.29
C LEU A 472 35.02 22.51 5.86
N ASP A 473 35.12 23.63 6.57
CA ASP A 473 34.43 24.87 6.22
C ASP A 473 34.98 25.48 4.93
N VAL A 474 34.12 26.19 4.20
CA VAL A 474 34.44 26.78 2.89
C VAL A 474 35.69 27.67 2.91
N PRO A 475 35.93 28.55 3.90
CA PRO A 475 37.15 29.36 3.92
C PRO A 475 38.44 28.55 4.02
N VAL A 476 38.41 27.40 4.71
CA VAL A 476 39.57 26.50 4.82
C VAL A 476 39.78 25.76 3.50
N LEU A 477 38.69 25.34 2.87
CA LEU A 477 38.70 24.69 1.56
C LEU A 477 39.22 25.63 0.46
N THR A 478 38.79 26.89 0.41
CA THR A 478 39.27 27.88 -0.57
C THR A 478 40.73 28.25 -0.35
N ASN A 479 41.18 28.35 0.90
CA ASN A 479 42.61 28.51 1.22
C ASN A 479 43.45 27.33 0.71
N MET A 480 42.97 26.10 0.89
CA MET A 480 43.63 24.90 0.37
C MET A 480 43.68 24.88 -1.16
N LEU A 481 42.60 25.30 -1.82
CA LEU A 481 42.53 25.48 -3.28
C LEU A 481 43.35 26.67 -3.80
N SER A 482 43.84 27.55 -2.93
CA SER A 482 44.72 28.65 -3.34
C SER A 482 46.17 28.20 -3.55
N ALA A 483 46.53 26.98 -3.16
CA ALA A 483 47.88 26.43 -3.31
C ALA A 483 48.10 25.85 -4.73
N PRO A 484 48.89 26.48 -5.63
CA PRO A 484 48.95 26.10 -7.04
C PRO A 484 49.50 24.69 -7.26
N ARG A 485 50.45 24.27 -6.42
CA ARG A 485 51.05 22.92 -6.48
C ARG A 485 50.05 21.82 -6.11
N TYR A 486 49.09 22.13 -5.25
CA TYR A 486 48.04 21.19 -4.87
C TYR A 486 46.97 21.10 -5.96
N VAL A 487 46.50 22.24 -6.45
CA VAL A 487 45.52 22.32 -7.56
C VAL A 487 46.03 21.62 -8.83
N ALA A 488 47.34 21.69 -9.11
CA ALA A 488 47.96 20.99 -10.24
C ALA A 488 47.84 19.46 -10.17
N GLN A 489 47.57 18.89 -8.99
CA GLN A 489 47.33 17.46 -8.80
C GLN A 489 45.84 17.09 -8.92
N LEU A 490 44.92 18.05 -8.89
CA LEU A 490 43.48 17.83 -9.01
C LEU A 490 43.03 17.79 -10.48
N PRO A 491 41.81 17.28 -10.77
CA PRO A 491 41.27 17.31 -12.12
C PRO A 491 41.24 18.74 -12.71
N ALA A 492 41.55 18.86 -14.01
CA ALA A 492 41.68 20.15 -14.70
C ALA A 492 40.48 21.12 -14.55
N PRO A 493 39.21 20.66 -14.51
CA PRO A 493 38.08 21.56 -14.23
C PRO A 493 38.18 22.29 -12.88
N VAL A 494 38.74 21.67 -11.83
CA VAL A 494 38.94 22.30 -10.52
C VAL A 494 39.88 23.50 -10.65
N GLY A 495 40.98 23.35 -11.38
CA GLY A 495 41.92 24.45 -11.64
C GLY A 495 41.32 25.62 -12.42
N ARG A 496 40.32 25.37 -13.28
CA ARG A 496 39.54 26.43 -13.96
C ARG A 496 38.56 27.14 -13.03
N LEU A 497 38.09 26.49 -11.97
CA LEU A 497 37.16 27.06 -10.99
C LEU A 497 37.87 27.99 -9.98
N VAL A 498 39.11 27.68 -9.59
CA VAL A 498 39.85 28.41 -8.54
C VAL A 498 39.88 29.94 -8.75
N PRO A 499 40.17 30.50 -9.94
CA PRO A 499 40.23 31.96 -10.13
C PRO A 499 38.93 32.70 -9.79
N PHE A 500 37.77 32.05 -9.96
CA PHE A 500 36.46 32.59 -9.62
C PHE A 500 36.20 32.51 -8.11
N LEU A 501 36.60 31.41 -7.46
CA LEU A 501 36.47 31.28 -6.00
C LEU A 501 37.38 32.23 -5.22
N SER A 502 38.53 32.60 -5.78
CA SER A 502 39.49 33.54 -5.18
C SER A 502 39.28 35.00 -5.60
N GLN A 503 38.17 35.33 -6.28
CA GLN A 503 37.86 36.67 -6.82
C GLN A 503 39.01 37.28 -7.63
N SER A 504 39.80 36.44 -8.29
CA SER A 504 41.01 36.84 -9.01
C SER A 504 40.74 37.20 -10.47
N THR A 505 39.49 37.09 -10.93
CA THR A 505 39.07 37.36 -12.30
C THR A 505 37.69 38.01 -12.29
N PRO A 506 37.50 39.18 -12.95
CA PRO A 506 36.20 39.85 -13.03
C PRO A 506 35.31 39.35 -14.19
N ASP A 507 35.83 38.46 -15.03
CA ASP A 507 35.10 37.90 -16.17
C ASP A 507 34.00 36.93 -15.71
N PRO A 508 32.88 36.83 -16.45
CA PRO A 508 31.85 35.86 -16.13
C PRO A 508 32.34 34.42 -16.30
N ALA A 509 31.90 33.54 -15.41
CA ALA A 509 32.21 32.13 -15.41
C ALA A 509 31.66 31.44 -16.68
N PRO A 510 32.41 30.49 -17.26
CA PRO A 510 31.91 29.65 -18.33
C PRO A 510 30.67 28.85 -17.90
N ALA A 511 29.65 28.82 -18.76
CA ALA A 511 28.45 28.01 -18.54
C ALA A 511 28.81 26.53 -18.33
N GLY A 512 28.19 25.90 -17.34
CA GLY A 512 28.35 24.50 -16.97
C GLY A 512 29.61 24.18 -16.15
N LEU A 513 30.43 25.16 -15.77
CA LEU A 513 31.71 24.90 -15.09
C LEU A 513 31.56 24.09 -13.80
N LEU A 514 30.57 24.38 -12.95
CA LEU A 514 30.34 23.61 -11.72
C LEU A 514 29.99 22.15 -11.99
N ILE A 515 29.21 21.88 -13.05
CA ILE A 515 28.87 20.51 -13.47
C ILE A 515 30.10 19.80 -14.03
N GLU A 516 30.94 20.49 -14.81
CA GLU A 516 32.21 19.93 -15.28
C GLU A 516 33.15 19.57 -14.12
N VAL A 517 33.20 20.41 -13.08
CA VAL A 517 33.96 20.14 -11.85
C VAL A 517 33.41 18.93 -11.12
N ALA A 518 32.09 18.87 -10.89
CA ALA A 518 31.46 17.74 -10.21
C ALA A 518 31.70 16.43 -10.96
N ARG A 519 31.51 16.41 -12.29
CA ARG A 519 31.69 15.23 -13.16
C ARG A 519 33.13 14.73 -13.26
N ALA A 520 34.11 15.53 -12.83
CA ALA A 520 35.50 15.12 -12.80
C ALA A 520 35.82 14.11 -11.68
N PHE A 521 34.87 13.88 -10.76
CA PHE A 521 34.94 12.92 -9.68
C PHE A 521 33.94 11.78 -9.86
N ASP A 522 34.14 10.69 -9.12
CA ASP A 522 33.25 9.51 -9.13
C ASP A 522 31.80 9.87 -8.80
N ASN A 523 30.85 9.16 -9.43
CA ASN A 523 29.40 9.38 -9.31
C ASN A 523 28.90 9.49 -7.86
N GLN A 524 29.54 8.81 -6.91
CA GLN A 524 29.20 8.88 -5.48
C GLN A 524 29.43 10.28 -4.87
N TRP A 525 30.44 11.00 -5.34
CA TRP A 525 30.91 12.27 -4.78
C TRP A 525 30.44 13.50 -5.56
N GLN A 526 30.04 13.34 -6.83
CA GLN A 526 29.57 14.45 -7.68
C GLN A 526 28.51 15.33 -6.99
N PRO A 527 27.49 14.79 -6.29
CA PRO A 527 26.48 15.63 -5.66
C PRO A 527 27.05 16.51 -4.54
N LEU A 528 27.98 15.96 -3.74
CA LEU A 528 28.61 16.69 -2.65
C LEU A 528 29.58 17.77 -3.18
N VAL A 529 30.36 17.42 -4.21
CA VAL A 529 31.27 18.38 -4.86
C VAL A 529 30.47 19.53 -5.46
N LEU A 530 29.40 19.24 -6.21
CA LEU A 530 28.54 20.27 -6.79
C LEU A 530 27.97 21.20 -5.71
N LEU A 531 27.44 20.61 -4.63
CA LEU A 531 26.86 21.35 -3.52
C LEU A 531 27.86 22.32 -2.86
N ARG A 532 29.03 21.81 -2.47
CA ARG A 532 30.04 22.59 -1.74
C ARG A 532 30.74 23.61 -2.65
N MET A 533 30.86 23.34 -3.94
CA MET A 533 31.40 24.32 -4.91
C MET A 533 30.38 25.41 -5.24
N ALA A 534 29.08 25.11 -5.29
CA ALA A 534 28.04 26.12 -5.42
C ALA A 534 28.00 27.08 -4.22
N GLU A 535 28.14 26.54 -3.00
CA GLU A 535 28.30 27.33 -1.78
C GLU A 535 29.54 28.22 -1.82
N ALA A 536 30.69 27.67 -2.21
CA ALA A 536 31.91 28.46 -2.35
C ALA A 536 31.77 29.57 -3.40
N GLY A 537 31.08 29.31 -4.51
CA GLY A 537 30.79 30.32 -5.54
C GLY A 537 29.91 31.46 -5.04
N LEU A 538 28.84 31.14 -4.30
CA LEU A 538 27.97 32.16 -3.70
C LEU A 538 28.68 32.98 -2.62
N MET A 539 29.49 32.33 -1.76
CA MET A 539 30.31 33.06 -0.77
C MET A 539 31.35 33.98 -1.44
N ALA A 540 31.76 33.68 -2.68
CA ALA A 540 32.64 34.51 -3.49
C ALA A 540 31.90 35.58 -4.32
N ASP A 541 30.57 35.69 -4.21
CA ASP A 541 29.69 36.60 -4.97
C ASP A 541 29.70 36.37 -6.50
N HIS A 542 29.97 35.12 -6.92
CA HIS A 542 29.93 34.68 -8.33
C HIS A 542 28.67 33.84 -8.61
N ILE A 543 27.51 34.50 -8.69
CA ILE A 543 26.20 33.88 -8.95
C ILE A 543 26.15 33.26 -10.35
N ASP A 544 26.92 33.81 -11.29
CA ASP A 544 27.11 33.34 -12.65
C ASP A 544 27.68 31.91 -12.74
N LEU A 545 28.30 31.39 -11.66
CA LEU A 545 28.65 29.97 -11.55
C LEU A 545 27.43 29.05 -11.41
N ILE A 546 26.30 29.57 -10.92
CA ILE A 546 25.03 28.85 -10.71
C ILE A 546 24.12 29.10 -11.91
N ASP A 547 24.54 28.57 -13.06
CA ASP A 547 23.76 28.61 -14.29
C ASP A 547 22.60 27.59 -14.29
N SER A 548 21.82 27.54 -15.38
CA SER A 548 20.76 26.52 -15.52
C SER A 548 21.33 25.12 -15.25
N SER A 549 22.45 24.73 -15.86
CA SER A 549 23.02 23.38 -15.68
C SER A 549 23.33 23.06 -14.20
N ALA A 550 23.90 24.01 -13.46
CA ALA A 550 24.17 23.88 -12.03
C ALA A 550 22.88 23.76 -11.21
N LEU A 551 21.85 24.58 -11.49
CA LEU A 551 20.54 24.48 -10.82
C LEU A 551 19.87 23.12 -11.05
N ALA A 552 19.91 22.57 -12.27
CA ALA A 552 19.43 21.21 -12.54
C ALA A 552 20.22 20.18 -11.74
N GLY A 553 21.54 20.34 -11.69
CA GLY A 553 22.38 19.46 -10.87
C GLY A 553 22.02 19.53 -9.39
N LEU A 554 21.74 20.71 -8.84
CA LEU A 554 21.31 20.88 -7.44
C LEU A 554 19.93 20.27 -7.16
N VAL A 555 19.00 20.30 -8.12
CA VAL A 555 17.74 19.54 -8.05
C VAL A 555 18.02 18.04 -7.92
N GLU A 556 18.97 17.50 -8.70
CA GLU A 556 19.38 16.10 -8.56
C GLU A 556 20.07 15.84 -7.21
N VAL A 557 20.89 16.76 -6.70
CA VAL A 557 21.49 16.66 -5.35
C VAL A 557 20.41 16.52 -4.28
N ALA A 558 19.32 17.29 -4.37
CA ALA A 558 18.21 17.25 -3.41
C ALA A 558 17.57 15.85 -3.28
N LYS A 559 17.60 15.04 -4.35
CA LYS A 559 17.11 13.64 -4.35
C LYS A 559 18.06 12.67 -3.65
N THR A 560 19.33 13.02 -3.52
CA THR A 560 20.38 12.13 -2.97
C THR A 560 20.42 12.15 -1.43
N ARG A 561 21.24 11.26 -0.85
CA ARG A 561 21.55 11.28 0.59
C ARG A 561 22.22 12.58 1.03
N TRP A 562 23.03 13.19 0.16
CA TRP A 562 23.78 14.40 0.45
C TRP A 562 22.86 15.61 0.59
N GLY A 563 21.86 15.76 -0.29
CA GLY A 563 20.85 16.81 -0.18
C GLY A 563 20.08 16.75 1.15
N ARG A 564 19.76 15.54 1.63
CA ARG A 564 19.09 15.34 2.93
C ARG A 564 20.00 15.66 4.13
N GLN A 565 21.25 15.19 4.11
CA GLN A 565 22.21 15.48 5.19
C GLN A 565 22.57 16.98 5.27
N SER A 566 22.61 17.65 4.12
CA SER A 566 22.96 19.07 3.99
C SER A 566 21.73 19.96 3.71
N ALA A 567 20.55 19.58 4.20
CA ALA A 567 19.31 20.32 3.93
C ALA A 567 19.36 21.79 4.42
N GLN A 568 20.10 22.07 5.50
CA GLN A 568 20.33 23.45 5.97
C GLN A 568 21.11 24.28 4.94
N LEU A 569 22.18 23.71 4.37
CA LEU A 569 22.96 24.37 3.34
C LEU A 569 22.13 24.61 2.07
N MET A 570 21.38 23.59 1.63
CA MET A 570 20.51 23.74 0.46
C MET A 570 19.44 24.83 0.66
N ARG A 571 18.88 24.95 1.87
CA ARG A 571 17.96 26.05 2.19
C ARG A 571 18.64 27.41 2.12
N TRP A 572 19.84 27.54 2.67
CA TRP A 572 20.61 28.78 2.58
C TRP A 572 20.88 29.16 1.12
N LEU A 573 21.33 28.20 0.29
CA LEU A 573 21.55 28.43 -1.15
C LEU A 573 20.28 28.95 -1.85
N VAL A 574 19.12 28.33 -1.58
CA VAL A 574 17.85 28.79 -2.15
C VAL A 574 17.53 30.20 -1.66
N THR A 575 17.65 30.49 -0.37
CA THR A 575 17.35 31.82 0.18
C THR A 575 18.24 32.92 -0.42
N GLU A 576 19.54 32.68 -0.58
CA GLU A 576 20.47 33.64 -1.18
C GLU A 576 20.18 33.89 -2.66
N LEU A 577 19.76 32.87 -3.40
CA LEU A 577 19.39 32.97 -4.81
C LEU A 577 18.00 33.59 -5.04
N SER A 578 17.15 33.56 -4.01
CA SER A 578 15.80 34.12 -4.01
C SER A 578 15.74 35.62 -3.66
N GLU A 579 16.87 36.30 -3.46
CA GLU A 579 16.89 37.75 -3.25
C GLU A 579 16.29 38.51 -4.45
N GLU A 580 15.54 39.60 -4.18
CA GLU A 580 14.77 40.33 -5.22
C GLU A 580 15.63 40.82 -6.41
N GLU A 581 16.91 41.12 -6.19
CA GLU A 581 17.84 41.56 -7.23
C GLU A 581 18.42 40.40 -8.04
N ARG A 582 18.50 39.21 -7.45
CA ARG A 582 19.18 38.03 -8.02
C ARG A 582 18.20 37.09 -8.73
N LEU A 583 17.00 36.94 -8.18
CA LEU A 583 15.97 36.04 -8.68
C LEU A 583 15.60 36.26 -10.17
N PRO A 584 15.48 37.50 -10.68
CA PRO A 584 15.20 37.73 -12.11
C PRO A 584 16.39 37.45 -13.04
N LEU A 585 17.60 37.30 -12.51
CA LEU A 585 18.82 37.00 -13.28
C LEU A 585 18.98 35.50 -13.55
N LEU A 586 18.19 34.65 -12.88
CA LEU A 586 18.21 33.21 -13.06
C LEU A 586 17.41 32.82 -14.32
N ASP A 587 17.98 31.95 -15.15
CA ASP A 587 17.31 31.44 -16.35
C ASP A 587 16.07 30.59 -16.01
N GLU A 588 16.13 29.80 -14.93
CA GLU A 588 15.08 28.86 -14.51
C GLU A 588 14.81 28.91 -12.99
N PRO A 589 14.18 29.99 -12.49
CA PRO A 589 13.97 30.21 -11.05
C PRO A 589 13.01 29.19 -10.41
N SER A 590 12.20 28.48 -11.21
CA SER A 590 11.32 27.40 -10.75
C SER A 590 12.09 26.20 -10.18
N ARG A 591 13.37 26.02 -10.53
CA ARG A 591 14.22 24.96 -9.97
C ARG A 591 14.50 25.16 -8.48
N LEU A 592 14.48 26.41 -7.99
CA LEU A 592 14.54 26.69 -6.55
C LEU A 592 13.33 26.12 -5.83
N LEU A 593 12.13 26.25 -6.41
CA LEU A 593 10.90 25.66 -5.89
C LEU A 593 10.97 24.12 -5.92
N GLN A 594 11.54 23.52 -6.98
CA GLN A 594 11.75 22.07 -7.06
C GLN A 594 12.65 21.56 -5.93
N ILE A 595 13.75 22.28 -5.63
CA ILE A 595 14.64 21.95 -4.51
C ILE A 595 13.89 21.96 -3.19
N LEU A 596 13.13 23.02 -2.89
CA LEU A 596 12.36 23.13 -1.64
C LEU A 596 11.29 22.04 -1.53
N LEU A 597 10.64 21.71 -2.65
CA LEU A 597 9.64 20.65 -2.73
C LEU A 597 10.25 19.27 -2.44
N LEU A 598 11.42 18.96 -3.01
CA LEU A 598 12.14 17.69 -2.79
C LEU A 598 12.71 17.55 -1.37
N LEU A 599 13.13 18.66 -0.75
CA LEU A 599 13.62 18.67 0.64
C LEU A 599 12.50 18.57 1.68
N GLY A 600 11.23 18.72 1.28
CA GLY A 600 10.08 18.71 2.19
C GLY A 600 9.92 20.01 3.00
N GLU A 601 10.55 21.10 2.58
CA GLU A 601 10.52 22.40 3.27
C GLU A 601 9.30 23.23 2.85
N TYR A 602 8.11 22.67 3.03
CA TYR A 602 6.86 23.23 2.51
C TYR A 602 6.51 24.66 2.98
N PRO A 603 6.78 25.06 4.24
CA PRO A 603 6.56 26.45 4.66
C PRO A 603 7.37 27.43 3.82
N LEU A 604 8.66 27.14 3.61
CA LEU A 604 9.54 27.98 2.80
C LEU A 604 9.13 27.93 1.32
N LEU A 605 8.75 26.76 0.80
CA LEU A 605 8.20 26.61 -0.54
C LEU A 605 7.00 27.54 -0.77
N SER A 606 6.03 27.56 0.16
CA SER A 606 4.83 28.40 0.00
C SER A 606 5.14 29.90 -0.01
N GLN A 607 6.11 30.33 0.80
CA GLN A 607 6.57 31.72 0.84
C GLN A 607 7.26 32.09 -0.47
N GLU A 608 8.13 31.20 -0.96
CA GLU A 608 8.87 31.42 -2.20
C GLU A 608 7.97 31.38 -3.44
N MET A 609 6.95 30.52 -3.47
CA MET A 609 5.93 30.53 -4.51
C MET A 609 5.20 31.88 -4.58
N LEU A 610 4.80 32.44 -3.43
CA LEU A 610 4.19 33.78 -3.37
C LEU A 610 5.17 34.89 -3.77
N HIS A 611 6.44 34.74 -3.38
CA HIS A 611 7.49 35.67 -3.75
C HIS A 611 7.70 35.71 -5.26
N GLN A 612 7.91 34.55 -5.90
CA GLN A 612 8.04 34.43 -7.35
C GLN A 612 6.80 34.91 -8.09
N SER A 613 5.59 34.61 -7.59
CA SER A 613 4.35 35.15 -8.15
C SER A 613 4.34 36.68 -8.21
N ARG A 614 4.88 37.35 -7.18
CA ARG A 614 4.91 38.81 -7.08
C ARG A 614 6.01 39.42 -7.96
N VAL A 615 7.21 38.84 -7.94
CA VAL A 615 8.41 39.40 -8.58
C VAL A 615 8.46 39.07 -10.07
N LEU A 616 8.21 37.82 -10.44
CA LEU A 616 8.41 37.32 -11.80
C LEU A 616 7.14 37.36 -12.66
N TYR A 617 5.96 37.30 -12.04
CA TYR A 617 4.69 37.14 -12.76
C TYR A 617 3.62 38.20 -12.41
N PRO A 618 3.89 39.51 -12.50
CA PRO A 618 2.90 40.53 -12.17
C PRO A 618 1.79 40.65 -13.24
N GLY A 619 0.56 40.95 -12.80
CA GLY A 619 -0.57 41.29 -13.67
C GLY A 619 -1.00 40.14 -14.58
N ASP A 620 -0.96 40.37 -15.90
CA ASP A 620 -1.44 39.40 -16.91
C ASP A 620 -0.59 38.10 -16.96
N ALA A 621 0.64 38.12 -16.42
CA ALA A 621 1.53 36.96 -16.34
C ALA A 621 1.11 35.92 -15.27
N GLN A 622 0.04 36.19 -14.50
CA GLN A 622 -0.49 35.25 -13.51
C GLN A 622 -0.97 33.92 -14.13
N VAL A 623 -1.34 33.93 -15.41
CA VAL A 623 -1.67 32.70 -16.15
C VAL A 623 -0.43 31.82 -16.32
N ASP A 624 0.73 32.43 -16.63
CA ASP A 624 2.00 31.72 -16.80
C ASP A 624 2.52 31.20 -15.45
N TYR A 625 2.30 31.94 -14.37
CA TYR A 625 2.58 31.47 -13.01
C TYR A 625 1.80 30.19 -12.68
N ALA A 626 0.50 30.16 -12.97
CA ALA A 626 -0.32 28.97 -12.71
C ALA A 626 0.15 27.74 -13.50
N LEU A 627 0.60 27.92 -14.75
CA LEU A 627 1.20 26.85 -15.56
C LEU A 627 2.56 26.39 -15.01
N MET A 628 3.40 27.32 -14.56
CA MET A 628 4.67 26.99 -13.91
C MET A 628 4.42 26.14 -12.65
N VAL A 629 3.41 26.48 -11.85
CA VAL A 629 3.02 25.68 -10.67
C VAL A 629 2.53 24.28 -11.06
N GLN A 630 1.76 24.14 -12.14
CA GLN A 630 1.39 22.82 -12.66
C GLN A 630 2.65 22.01 -13.03
N GLN A 631 3.57 22.62 -13.77
CA GLN A 631 4.78 21.98 -14.27
C GLN A 631 5.73 21.58 -13.12
N LEU A 632 5.86 22.43 -12.09
CA LEU A 632 6.61 22.15 -10.88
C LEU A 632 6.21 20.81 -10.24
N PHE A 633 4.91 20.59 -10.04
CA PHE A 633 4.40 19.34 -9.45
C PHE A 633 4.33 18.17 -10.44
N ALA A 634 4.27 18.44 -11.74
CA ALA A 634 4.29 17.39 -12.77
C ALA A 634 5.71 16.84 -13.03
N GLU A 635 6.74 17.66 -12.92
CA GLU A 635 8.14 17.27 -13.14
C GLU A 635 8.81 16.74 -11.87
N THR A 636 8.34 17.16 -10.70
CA THR A 636 8.85 16.68 -9.42
C THR A 636 8.13 15.40 -9.00
N GLN A 637 8.74 14.25 -9.27
CA GLN A 637 8.23 12.95 -8.83
C GLN A 637 8.35 12.83 -7.30
N LEU A 638 7.21 12.84 -6.62
CA LEU A 638 7.08 12.63 -5.17
C LEU A 638 6.17 11.45 -4.92
N ASP A 639 6.39 10.66 -3.87
CA ASP A 639 5.44 9.61 -3.51
C ASP A 639 4.05 10.20 -3.19
N PRO A 640 2.93 9.53 -3.53
CA PRO A 640 1.58 10.07 -3.33
C PRO A 640 1.28 10.61 -1.92
N PRO A 641 1.69 9.94 -0.82
CA PRO A 641 1.49 10.49 0.53
C PRO A 641 2.25 11.80 0.77
N VAL A 642 3.47 11.90 0.22
CA VAL A 642 4.32 13.10 0.32
C VAL A 642 3.74 14.23 -0.52
N ALA A 643 3.28 13.92 -1.74
CA ALA A 643 2.61 14.88 -2.61
C ALA A 643 1.33 15.46 -1.96
N MET A 644 0.52 14.61 -1.33
CA MET A 644 -0.67 15.06 -0.60
C MET A 644 -0.32 15.95 0.60
N ALA A 645 0.71 15.59 1.37
CA ALA A 645 1.21 16.43 2.47
C ALA A 645 1.71 17.79 1.97
N ALA A 646 2.44 17.81 0.84
CA ALA A 646 2.91 19.03 0.21
C ALA A 646 1.75 19.94 -0.22
N LEU A 647 0.73 19.38 -0.90
CA LEU A 647 -0.46 20.11 -1.33
C LEU A 647 -1.21 20.75 -0.14
N THR A 648 -1.41 20.00 0.94
CA THR A 648 -2.04 20.53 2.16
C THR A 648 -1.19 21.62 2.81
N ALA A 649 0.13 21.47 2.83
CA ALA A 649 1.03 22.45 3.42
C ALA A 649 1.08 23.76 2.62
N ILE A 650 1.12 23.73 1.28
CA ILE A 650 1.10 24.96 0.46
C ILE A 650 -0.26 25.67 0.54
N GLU A 651 -1.36 24.92 0.68
CA GLU A 651 -2.70 25.49 0.91
C GLU A 651 -2.75 26.25 2.24
N ALA A 652 -2.23 25.65 3.30
CA ALA A 652 -2.09 26.29 4.60
C ALA A 652 -1.14 27.51 4.56
N GLY A 653 -0.11 27.45 3.71
CA GLY A 653 0.84 28.54 3.44
C GLY A 653 0.29 29.69 2.61
N GLY A 654 -0.95 29.61 2.12
CA GLY A 654 -1.65 30.69 1.44
C GLY A 654 -1.80 30.54 -0.07
N ILE A 655 -1.32 29.45 -0.67
CA ILE A 655 -1.56 29.14 -2.08
C ILE A 655 -3.01 28.65 -2.24
N ARG A 656 -3.85 29.41 -2.95
CA ARG A 656 -5.30 29.16 -3.06
C ARG A 656 -5.79 29.20 -4.50
N SER A 657 -7.03 28.79 -4.71
CA SER A 657 -7.76 28.93 -5.98
C SER A 657 -7.00 28.30 -7.17
N VAL A 658 -6.71 29.06 -8.23
CA VAL A 658 -6.16 28.54 -9.49
C VAL A 658 -4.76 27.93 -9.31
N PRO A 659 -3.75 28.59 -8.70
CA PRO A 659 -2.45 27.97 -8.43
C PRO A 659 -2.52 26.65 -7.65
N LEU A 660 -3.39 26.57 -6.63
CA LEU A 660 -3.56 25.33 -5.87
C LEU A 660 -4.15 24.22 -6.75
N LEU A 661 -5.17 24.53 -7.54
CA LEU A 661 -5.78 23.59 -8.48
C LEU A 661 -4.77 23.10 -9.52
N MET A 662 -3.88 23.98 -10.01
CA MET A 662 -2.81 23.62 -10.94
C MET A 662 -1.77 22.69 -10.30
N ALA A 663 -1.38 22.94 -9.04
CA ALA A 663 -0.51 22.02 -8.30
C ALA A 663 -1.15 20.63 -8.15
N GLN A 664 -2.44 20.59 -7.81
CA GLN A 664 -3.19 19.34 -7.67
C GLN A 664 -3.26 18.56 -9.00
N ILE A 665 -3.50 19.24 -10.12
CA ILE A 665 -3.49 18.62 -11.47
C ILE A 665 -2.08 18.16 -11.84
N GLY A 666 -1.04 18.93 -11.50
CA GLY A 666 0.36 18.54 -11.69
C GLY A 666 0.70 17.22 -11.01
N VAL A 667 0.24 17.02 -9.77
CA VAL A 667 0.40 15.73 -9.05
C VAL A 667 -0.29 14.58 -9.77
N LEU A 668 -1.51 14.76 -10.28
CA LEU A 668 -2.19 13.72 -11.06
C LEU A 668 -1.49 13.42 -12.39
N GLN A 669 -0.81 14.41 -12.98
CA GLN A 669 -0.08 14.25 -14.23
C GLN A 669 1.22 13.45 -14.05
N SER A 670 1.90 13.59 -12.91
CA SER A 670 3.15 12.88 -12.62
C SER A 670 2.97 11.41 -12.22
N HIS A 671 1.74 10.99 -11.97
CA HIS A 671 1.41 9.65 -11.46
C HIS A 671 0.57 8.82 -12.43
N GLU A 672 0.75 7.51 -12.35
CA GLU A 672 -0.27 6.56 -12.83
C GLU A 672 -1.46 6.55 -11.87
N PRO A 673 -2.68 6.23 -12.33
CA PRO A 673 -3.85 6.16 -11.48
C PRO A 673 -3.65 5.17 -10.33
N GLN A 674 -3.90 5.63 -9.11
CA GLN A 674 -3.79 4.86 -7.87
C GLN A 674 -4.90 5.29 -6.93
N GLU A 675 -5.45 4.36 -6.14
CA GLU A 675 -6.58 4.62 -5.24
C GLU A 675 -6.32 5.78 -4.26
N ALA A 676 -5.06 5.99 -3.86
CA ALA A 676 -4.67 7.08 -2.97
C ALA A 676 -4.91 8.48 -3.56
N LEU A 677 -4.95 8.63 -4.89
CA LEU A 677 -5.11 9.89 -5.61
C LEU A 677 -6.55 10.14 -6.09
N ASP A 678 -7.45 9.17 -5.96
CA ASP A 678 -8.86 9.32 -6.35
C ASP A 678 -9.60 10.42 -5.59
N PRO A 679 -9.41 10.59 -4.26
CA PRO A 679 -10.01 11.70 -3.55
C PRO A 679 -9.54 13.06 -4.08
N LEU A 680 -8.29 13.14 -4.57
CA LEU A 680 -7.73 14.34 -5.17
C LEU A 680 -8.43 14.66 -6.49
N ALA A 681 -8.55 13.68 -7.39
CA ALA A 681 -9.26 13.83 -8.67
C ALA A 681 -10.73 14.23 -8.48
N ALA A 682 -11.43 13.60 -7.52
CA ALA A 682 -12.81 13.92 -7.19
C ALA A 682 -12.95 15.36 -6.62
N ARG A 683 -11.98 15.80 -5.80
CA ARG A 683 -11.95 17.17 -5.27
C ARG A 683 -11.73 18.20 -6.36
N ILE A 684 -10.75 18.00 -7.25
CA ILE A 684 -10.50 18.88 -8.41
C ILE A 684 -11.77 18.99 -9.25
N THR A 685 -12.39 17.84 -9.54
CA THR A 685 -13.62 17.78 -10.33
C THR A 685 -14.73 18.59 -9.68
N ARG A 686 -14.94 18.43 -8.38
CA ARG A 686 -15.95 19.21 -7.65
C ARG A 686 -15.66 20.71 -7.72
N SER A 687 -14.41 21.12 -7.46
CA SER A 687 -14.02 22.53 -7.50
C SER A 687 -14.25 23.20 -8.86
N LEU A 688 -14.04 22.47 -9.96
CA LEU A 688 -14.31 22.98 -11.32
C LEU A 688 -15.80 23.23 -11.60
N PHE A 689 -16.70 22.48 -10.96
CA PHE A 689 -18.14 22.67 -11.10
C PHE A 689 -18.69 23.72 -10.12
N ASP A 690 -18.13 23.79 -8.91
CA ASP A 690 -18.57 24.70 -7.87
C ASP A 690 -18.18 26.16 -8.17
N ASP A 691 -17.05 26.39 -8.87
CA ASP A 691 -16.58 27.73 -9.24
C ASP A 691 -16.35 27.88 -10.76
N PRO A 692 -17.38 28.30 -11.51
CA PRO A 692 -17.27 28.52 -12.96
C PRO A 692 -16.26 29.60 -13.36
N SER A 693 -15.86 30.50 -12.45
CA SER A 693 -14.90 31.56 -12.77
C SER A 693 -13.49 30.99 -13.05
N VAL A 694 -13.17 29.86 -12.43
CA VAL A 694 -11.92 29.12 -12.64
C VAL A 694 -11.81 28.64 -14.10
N LEU A 695 -12.91 28.23 -14.71
CA LEU A 695 -12.93 27.76 -16.11
C LEU A 695 -12.61 28.88 -17.11
N GLY A 696 -12.85 30.14 -16.75
CA GLY A 696 -12.51 31.29 -17.59
C GLY A 696 -11.01 31.62 -17.60
N VAL A 697 -10.28 31.23 -16.55
CA VAL A 697 -8.84 31.50 -16.38
C VAL A 697 -7.99 30.25 -16.68
N MET A 698 -8.56 29.07 -16.47
CA MET A 698 -7.90 27.79 -16.72
C MET A 698 -7.73 27.54 -18.23
N GLN A 699 -6.49 27.28 -18.65
CA GLN A 699 -6.22 26.84 -20.01
C GLN A 699 -6.73 25.41 -20.26
N HIS A 700 -6.97 25.07 -21.53
CA HIS A 700 -7.52 23.78 -21.94
C HIS A 700 -6.66 22.54 -21.60
N ARG A 701 -5.34 22.70 -21.39
CA ARG A 701 -4.42 21.57 -21.15
C ARG A 701 -4.67 20.88 -19.80
N PRO A 702 -4.75 21.57 -18.65
CA PRO A 702 -5.11 20.97 -17.36
C PRO A 702 -6.38 20.10 -17.39
N MET A 703 -7.46 20.56 -18.06
CA MET A 703 -8.70 19.79 -18.18
C MET A 703 -8.50 18.47 -18.95
N HIS A 704 -7.65 18.47 -19.98
CA HIS A 704 -7.30 17.25 -20.69
C HIS A 704 -6.51 16.26 -19.84
N GLU A 705 -5.61 16.74 -18.98
CA GLU A 705 -4.84 15.85 -18.10
C GLU A 705 -5.75 15.20 -17.05
N LEU A 706 -6.72 15.94 -16.49
CA LEU A 706 -7.72 15.38 -15.60
C LEU A 706 -8.62 14.34 -16.31
N LEU A 707 -9.06 14.62 -17.54
CA LEU A 707 -9.80 13.64 -18.35
C LEU A 707 -8.96 12.39 -18.60
N ARG A 708 -7.67 12.54 -18.94
CA ARG A 708 -6.77 11.40 -19.15
C ARG A 708 -6.56 10.59 -17.89
N TYR A 709 -6.52 11.22 -16.71
CA TYR A 709 -6.44 10.50 -15.44
C TYR A 709 -7.62 9.54 -15.27
N TYR A 710 -8.86 10.03 -15.39
CA TYR A 710 -10.06 9.18 -15.30
C TYR A 710 -10.12 8.10 -16.39
N LEU A 711 -9.72 8.42 -17.62
CA LEU A 711 -9.67 7.43 -18.70
C LEU A 711 -8.63 6.32 -18.43
N ARG A 712 -7.45 6.65 -17.89
CA ARG A 712 -6.44 5.65 -17.50
C ARG A 712 -6.93 4.75 -16.35
N GLN A 713 -7.80 5.28 -15.49
CA GLN A 713 -8.42 4.54 -14.39
C GLN A 713 -9.61 3.66 -14.83
N ASN A 714 -10.08 3.79 -16.08
CA ASN A 714 -11.37 3.24 -16.54
C ASN A 714 -12.58 3.75 -15.75
N ASP A 715 -12.52 4.96 -15.17
CA ASP A 715 -13.66 5.61 -14.51
C ASP A 715 -14.52 6.35 -15.55
N VAL A 716 -15.48 5.62 -16.13
CA VAL A 716 -16.41 6.15 -17.14
C VAL A 716 -17.28 7.30 -16.60
N PRO A 717 -17.89 7.20 -15.40
CA PRO A 717 -18.62 8.33 -14.80
C PRO A 717 -17.77 9.59 -14.60
N GLY A 718 -16.56 9.46 -14.04
CA GLY A 718 -15.65 10.58 -13.81
C GLY A 718 -15.21 11.24 -15.11
N ALA A 719 -14.82 10.44 -16.10
CA ALA A 719 -14.43 10.92 -17.43
C ALA A 719 -15.57 11.66 -18.12
N THR A 720 -16.79 11.11 -18.10
CA THR A 720 -17.98 11.71 -18.72
C THR A 720 -18.33 13.04 -18.04
N ARG A 721 -18.24 13.10 -16.71
CA ARG A 721 -18.52 14.30 -15.93
C ARG A 721 -17.54 15.43 -16.24
N ILE A 722 -16.24 15.16 -16.30
CA ILE A 722 -15.26 16.20 -16.68
C ILE A 722 -15.42 16.61 -18.14
N ALA A 723 -15.65 15.64 -19.04
CA ALA A 723 -15.85 15.90 -20.45
C ALA A 723 -17.07 16.82 -20.70
N SER A 724 -18.09 16.79 -19.84
CA SER A 724 -19.27 17.66 -20.00
C SER A 724 -19.01 19.15 -19.86
N LEU A 725 -17.88 19.56 -19.27
CA LEU A 725 -17.46 20.97 -19.18
C LEU A 725 -16.85 21.50 -20.49
N PHE A 726 -16.36 20.60 -21.36
CA PHE A 726 -15.62 20.99 -22.57
C PHE A 726 -16.43 21.81 -23.58
N PRO A 727 -17.70 21.47 -23.91
CA PRO A 727 -18.48 22.26 -24.87
C PRO A 727 -18.64 23.72 -24.46
N ASP A 728 -18.95 23.96 -23.19
CA ASP A 728 -19.20 25.29 -22.65
C ASP A 728 -17.91 26.14 -22.68
N VAL A 729 -16.78 25.56 -22.28
CA VAL A 729 -15.46 26.21 -22.38
C VAL A 729 -15.06 26.42 -23.85
N ALA A 730 -15.27 25.43 -24.72
CA ALA A 730 -14.90 25.49 -26.13
C ALA A 730 -15.65 26.60 -26.88
N ALA A 731 -16.91 26.83 -26.53
CA ALA A 731 -17.77 27.80 -27.21
C ALA A 731 -17.19 29.23 -27.12
N HIS A 732 -16.47 29.54 -26.04
CA HIS A 732 -15.88 30.85 -25.80
C HIS A 732 -14.48 31.06 -26.41
N HIS A 733 -13.85 30.00 -26.93
CA HIS A 733 -12.45 30.01 -27.39
C HIS A 733 -12.28 29.89 -28.91
N GLY A 734 -13.34 30.03 -29.70
CA GLY A 734 -13.29 30.02 -31.16
C GLY A 734 -12.57 28.79 -31.74
N ASN A 735 -11.56 29.01 -32.60
CA ASN A 735 -10.80 27.93 -33.23
C ASN A 735 -10.03 27.04 -32.22
N ALA A 736 -9.55 27.61 -31.11
CA ALA A 736 -8.89 26.82 -30.06
C ALA A 736 -9.87 25.86 -29.38
N GLY A 737 -11.14 26.28 -29.26
CA GLY A 737 -12.23 25.42 -28.79
C GLY A 737 -12.46 24.19 -29.68
N ILE A 738 -12.38 24.34 -31.01
CA ILE A 738 -12.51 23.22 -31.96
C ILE A 738 -11.39 22.18 -31.72
N VAL A 739 -10.14 22.64 -31.58
CA VAL A 739 -9.00 21.75 -31.33
C VAL A 739 -9.15 21.02 -29.99
N MET A 740 -9.64 21.72 -28.97
CA MET A 740 -9.93 21.15 -27.65
C MET A 740 -10.98 20.03 -27.74
N MET A 741 -12.09 20.28 -28.44
CA MET A 741 -13.15 19.28 -28.65
C MET A 741 -12.65 18.06 -29.43
N ILE A 742 -11.79 18.24 -30.44
CA ILE A 742 -11.16 17.12 -31.17
C ILE A 742 -10.31 16.26 -30.24
N ARG A 743 -9.48 16.88 -29.40
CA ARG A 743 -8.61 16.16 -28.45
C ARG A 743 -9.44 15.40 -27.42
N MET A 744 -10.51 16.00 -26.91
CA MET A 744 -11.43 15.37 -25.96
C MET A 744 -12.10 14.15 -26.60
N PHE A 745 -12.67 14.31 -27.79
CA PHE A 745 -13.31 13.21 -28.50
C PHE A 745 -12.32 12.08 -28.80
N LYS A 746 -11.13 12.38 -29.34
CA LYS A 746 -10.10 11.36 -29.60
C LYS A 746 -9.66 10.65 -28.31
N ALA A 747 -9.70 11.30 -27.15
CA ALA A 747 -9.37 10.66 -25.88
C ALA A 747 -10.49 9.69 -25.45
N MET A 748 -11.76 10.10 -25.52
CA MET A 748 -12.91 9.26 -25.14
C MET A 748 -13.14 8.10 -26.13
N TYR A 749 -12.84 8.31 -27.42
CA TYR A 749 -13.09 7.32 -28.48
C TYR A 749 -12.04 6.21 -28.54
N ARG A 750 -10.88 6.36 -27.88
CA ARG A 750 -9.81 5.36 -27.87
C ARG A 750 -10.13 4.11 -27.05
N GLY A 751 -11.11 4.17 -26.14
CA GLY A 751 -11.50 3.03 -25.32
C GLY A 751 -12.48 2.10 -26.05
N ASP A 752 -12.50 0.83 -25.62
CA ASP A 752 -13.48 -0.18 -26.10
C ASP A 752 -14.90 0.06 -25.54
N GLU A 753 -15.04 0.97 -24.57
CA GLU A 753 -16.30 1.31 -23.93
C GLU A 753 -17.22 2.10 -24.86
N LYS A 754 -18.30 1.46 -25.30
CA LYS A 754 -19.32 2.07 -26.17
C LYS A 754 -19.95 3.32 -25.53
N GLU A 755 -20.09 3.34 -24.21
CA GLU A 755 -20.67 4.47 -23.48
C GLU A 755 -19.86 5.76 -23.66
N LEU A 756 -18.52 5.68 -23.61
CA LEU A 756 -17.64 6.83 -23.83
C LEU A 756 -17.68 7.33 -25.27
N GLN A 757 -17.79 6.43 -26.24
CA GLN A 757 -17.91 6.79 -27.65
C GLN A 757 -19.22 7.56 -27.92
N VAL A 758 -20.33 7.08 -27.36
CA VAL A 758 -21.65 7.74 -27.45
C VAL A 758 -21.62 9.10 -26.75
N ALA A 759 -21.08 9.16 -25.52
CA ALA A 759 -20.95 10.40 -24.76
C ALA A 759 -20.06 11.42 -25.49
N GLY A 760 -18.94 10.99 -26.06
CA GLY A 760 -18.06 11.87 -26.84
C GLY A 760 -18.76 12.49 -28.04
N LEU A 761 -19.53 11.71 -28.81
CA LEU A 761 -20.30 12.24 -29.93
C LEU A 761 -21.38 13.23 -29.44
N GLU A 762 -22.05 12.93 -28.34
CA GLU A 762 -23.06 13.80 -27.75
C GLU A 762 -22.48 15.17 -27.34
N LEU A 763 -21.27 15.19 -26.80
CA LEU A 763 -20.58 16.44 -26.45
C LEU A 763 -20.25 17.29 -27.69
N LEU A 764 -19.87 16.66 -28.81
CA LEU A 764 -19.70 17.36 -30.09
C LEU A 764 -21.04 17.92 -30.58
N ARG A 765 -22.14 17.15 -30.47
CA ARG A 765 -23.48 17.63 -30.82
C ARG A 765 -23.87 18.84 -29.98
N ARG A 766 -23.67 18.78 -28.65
CA ARG A 766 -23.92 19.90 -27.73
C ARG A 766 -23.12 21.15 -28.13
N TYR A 767 -21.85 21.01 -28.47
CA TYR A 767 -21.03 22.13 -28.96
C TYR A 767 -21.60 22.77 -30.23
N ILE A 768 -22.05 21.96 -31.21
CA ILE A 768 -22.72 22.46 -32.43
C ILE A 768 -24.06 23.15 -32.09
N ARG A 769 -24.82 22.62 -31.13
CA ARG A 769 -26.07 23.20 -30.64
C ARG A 769 -25.86 24.57 -29.97
N GLN A 770 -24.76 24.77 -29.24
CA GLN A 770 -24.44 26.03 -28.58
C GLN A 770 -23.75 27.06 -29.49
N SER A 771 -23.01 26.61 -30.50
CA SER A 771 -22.24 27.50 -31.40
C SER A 771 -23.13 28.35 -32.31
N ASP A 772 -22.70 29.54 -32.70
CA ASP A 772 -23.39 30.31 -33.75
C ASP A 772 -23.34 29.57 -35.12
N THR A 773 -24.18 30.01 -36.08
CA THR A 773 -24.34 29.33 -37.38
C THR A 773 -23.04 29.25 -38.19
N ALA A 774 -22.18 30.27 -38.13
CA ALA A 774 -20.92 30.30 -38.88
C ALA A 774 -19.85 29.44 -38.20
N SER A 775 -19.76 29.49 -36.88
CA SER A 775 -18.83 28.68 -36.08
C SER A 775 -19.17 27.19 -36.13
N ALA A 776 -20.46 26.83 -36.07
CA ALA A 776 -20.92 25.45 -36.22
C ALA A 776 -20.49 24.83 -37.56
N ARG A 777 -20.66 25.55 -38.69
CA ARG A 777 -20.23 25.05 -40.01
C ARG A 777 -18.73 24.84 -40.12
N ARG A 778 -17.95 25.78 -39.57
CA ARG A 778 -16.48 25.64 -39.51
C ARG A 778 -16.11 24.42 -38.69
N ALA A 779 -16.71 24.27 -37.50
CA ALA A 779 -16.48 23.14 -36.61
C ALA A 779 -16.78 21.79 -37.28
N ILE A 780 -17.93 21.64 -37.94
CA ILE A 780 -18.29 20.40 -38.67
C ILE A 780 -17.25 20.04 -39.74
N THR A 781 -16.73 21.05 -40.45
CA THR A 781 -15.70 20.83 -41.47
C THR A 781 -14.40 20.33 -40.84
N HIS A 782 -13.96 20.94 -39.75
CA HIS A 782 -12.76 20.54 -39.02
C HIS A 782 -12.91 19.17 -38.35
N PHE A 783 -14.04 18.92 -37.67
CA PHE A 783 -14.35 17.63 -37.06
C PHE A 783 -14.41 16.52 -38.12
N GLY A 784 -15.06 16.75 -39.25
CA GLY A 784 -15.12 15.77 -40.33
C GLY A 784 -13.74 15.42 -40.92
N ARG A 785 -12.85 16.41 -41.03
CA ARG A 785 -11.47 16.19 -41.49
C ARG A 785 -10.65 15.36 -40.50
N GLU A 786 -10.82 15.60 -39.20
CA GLU A 786 -9.96 15.04 -38.14
C GLU A 786 -10.52 13.77 -37.47
N LEU A 787 -11.85 13.57 -37.51
CA LEU A 787 -12.58 12.52 -36.81
C LEU A 787 -13.30 11.55 -37.77
N GLY A 788 -13.37 11.88 -39.07
CA GLY A 788 -13.91 11.00 -40.11
C GLY A 788 -15.32 11.36 -40.58
N LEU A 789 -15.78 10.62 -41.61
CA LEU A 789 -17.01 10.92 -42.34
C LEU A 789 -18.29 10.70 -41.49
N GLN A 790 -18.34 9.62 -40.70
CA GLN A 790 -19.51 9.31 -39.86
C GLN A 790 -19.80 10.42 -38.83
N VAL A 791 -18.75 10.95 -38.19
CA VAL A 791 -18.89 12.07 -37.24
C VAL A 791 -19.37 13.32 -37.98
N ARG A 792 -18.84 13.59 -39.18
CA ARG A 792 -19.30 14.71 -40.00
C ARG A 792 -20.78 14.61 -40.33
N GLU A 793 -21.25 13.44 -40.77
CA GLU A 793 -22.64 13.19 -41.12
C GLU A 793 -23.57 13.38 -39.92
N ALA A 794 -23.19 12.84 -38.76
CA ALA A 794 -23.94 13.02 -37.51
C ALA A 794 -24.05 14.50 -37.10
N LEU A 795 -22.96 15.26 -37.20
CA LEU A 795 -22.96 16.68 -36.82
C LEU A 795 -23.62 17.59 -37.87
N GLU A 796 -23.61 17.20 -39.15
CA GLU A 796 -24.42 17.87 -40.18
C GLU A 796 -25.91 17.67 -39.87
N ALA A 797 -26.34 16.47 -39.45
CA ALA A 797 -27.70 16.24 -38.98
C ALA A 797 -28.06 17.15 -37.79
N THR A 798 -27.21 17.22 -36.76
CA THR A 798 -27.36 18.13 -35.61
C THR A 798 -27.54 19.58 -36.04
N TYR A 799 -26.70 20.06 -36.96
CA TYR A 799 -26.80 21.42 -37.48
C TYR A 799 -28.11 21.67 -38.24
N ARG A 800 -28.59 20.69 -39.00
CA ARG A 800 -29.85 20.81 -39.76
C ARG A 800 -31.06 20.77 -38.86
N VAL A 801 -31.11 19.87 -37.88
CA VAL A 801 -32.20 19.79 -36.90
C VAL A 801 -32.23 21.07 -36.03
N LYS A 802 -31.07 21.59 -35.62
CA LYS A 802 -30.99 22.90 -34.97
C LYS A 802 -31.63 24.03 -35.81
N ARG A 803 -31.37 24.03 -37.13
CA ARG A 803 -31.96 25.02 -38.05
C ARG A 803 -33.44 24.77 -38.30
N LEU A 804 -33.88 23.52 -38.32
CA LEU A 804 -35.28 23.12 -38.44
C LEU A 804 -36.09 23.70 -37.26
N MET A 805 -35.49 23.66 -36.08
CA MET A 805 -36.04 24.23 -34.85
C MET A 805 -35.85 25.75 -34.75
N SER A 806 -35.18 26.40 -35.70
CA SER A 806 -34.90 27.85 -35.66
C SER A 806 -34.27 28.34 -34.35
N GLY A 807 -33.52 27.47 -33.66
CA GLY A 807 -32.89 27.78 -32.36
C GLY A 807 -33.80 27.73 -31.13
N ILE A 808 -35.08 27.33 -31.27
CA ILE A 808 -35.97 27.14 -30.11
C ILE A 808 -35.73 25.77 -29.45
N GLY A 809 -36.11 25.61 -28.19
CA GLY A 809 -35.99 24.34 -27.46
C GLY A 809 -36.85 23.24 -28.07
N PHE A 810 -36.50 21.98 -27.81
CA PHE A 810 -37.23 20.84 -28.40
C PHE A 810 -38.68 20.73 -27.90
N ASP A 811 -38.95 21.07 -26.63
CA ASP A 811 -40.32 21.09 -26.10
C ASP A 811 -41.15 22.23 -26.72
N ASP A 812 -40.61 23.45 -26.77
CA ASP A 812 -41.25 24.60 -27.42
C ASP A 812 -41.53 24.33 -28.90
N TYR A 813 -40.61 23.67 -29.59
CA TYR A 813 -40.79 23.24 -30.98
C TYR A 813 -41.97 22.28 -31.12
N GLY A 814 -42.18 21.38 -30.16
CA GLY A 814 -43.34 20.50 -30.11
C GLY A 814 -44.67 21.27 -30.02
N HIS A 815 -44.71 22.35 -29.23
CA HIS A 815 -45.87 23.22 -29.18
C HIS A 815 -46.10 23.93 -30.52
N PHE A 816 -45.05 24.50 -31.12
CA PHE A 816 -45.13 25.18 -32.42
C PHE A 816 -45.62 24.23 -33.52
N LEU A 817 -45.15 22.98 -33.49
CA LEU A 817 -45.57 21.93 -34.39
C LEU A 817 -47.07 21.63 -34.27
N HIS A 818 -47.56 21.47 -33.05
CA HIS A 818 -48.97 21.21 -32.79
C HIS A 818 -49.85 22.35 -33.30
N THR A 819 -49.54 23.59 -32.93
CA THR A 819 -50.27 24.80 -33.37
C THR A 819 -50.30 24.91 -34.89
N THR A 820 -49.17 24.62 -35.56
CA THR A 820 -49.10 24.62 -37.03
C THR A 820 -49.99 23.56 -37.64
N VAL A 821 -49.98 22.34 -37.10
CA VAL A 821 -50.84 21.24 -37.56
C VAL A 821 -52.32 21.60 -37.38
N GLU A 822 -52.71 22.14 -36.24
CA GLU A 822 -54.10 22.55 -36.00
C GLU A 822 -54.57 23.67 -36.95
N LEU A 823 -53.71 24.65 -37.25
CA LEU A 823 -54.02 25.70 -38.21
C LEU A 823 -54.22 25.11 -39.61
N LEU A 824 -53.24 24.39 -40.12
CA LEU A 824 -53.30 23.78 -41.45
C LEU A 824 -54.43 22.76 -41.57
N GLU A 825 -54.70 21.97 -40.52
CA GLU A 825 -55.77 20.98 -40.53
C GLU A 825 -57.14 21.66 -40.56
N SER A 826 -57.37 22.68 -39.72
CA SER A 826 -58.64 23.40 -39.69
C SER A 826 -58.97 24.06 -41.03
N THR A 827 -57.98 24.64 -41.70
CA THR A 827 -58.16 25.28 -43.00
C THR A 827 -58.28 24.26 -44.11
N ALA A 828 -57.56 23.12 -44.05
CA ALA A 828 -57.69 22.04 -45.02
C ALA A 828 -59.07 21.34 -44.95
N ARG A 829 -59.64 21.14 -43.75
CA ARG A 829 -60.96 20.51 -43.58
C ARG A 829 -62.07 21.27 -44.30
N ALA A 830 -62.03 22.59 -44.31
CA ALA A 830 -63.03 23.41 -45.01
C ALA A 830 -62.99 23.26 -46.53
N TYR A 831 -61.87 22.81 -47.09
CA TYR A 831 -61.66 22.64 -48.54
C TYR A 831 -61.45 21.17 -48.93
N ALA A 832 -61.72 20.22 -48.03
CA ALA A 832 -61.52 18.79 -48.29
C ALA A 832 -62.56 18.18 -49.26
N ASP A 833 -63.75 18.79 -49.37
CA ASP A 833 -64.81 18.35 -50.29
C ASP A 833 -65.18 19.46 -51.29
N ASN A 834 -64.80 19.26 -52.55
CA ASN A 834 -65.06 20.18 -53.66
C ASN A 834 -66.56 20.43 -53.92
N ARG A 835 -67.46 19.61 -53.35
CA ARG A 835 -68.92 19.80 -53.46
C ARG A 835 -69.50 20.71 -52.37
N ASN A 836 -68.77 20.91 -51.26
CA ASN A 836 -69.24 21.60 -50.07
C ASN A 836 -68.25 22.71 -49.65
N LEU A 837 -68.06 23.69 -50.53
CA LEU A 837 -67.15 24.82 -50.29
C LEU A 837 -67.80 25.93 -49.43
N PRO A 838 -67.04 26.62 -48.54
CA PRO A 838 -67.54 27.75 -47.78
C PRO A 838 -68.02 28.88 -48.69
N THR A 839 -69.25 29.36 -48.51
CA THR A 839 -69.80 30.44 -49.33
C THR A 839 -69.13 31.78 -49.02
N LEU A 840 -69.10 32.70 -50.00
CA LEU A 840 -68.48 34.01 -49.82
C LEU A 840 -69.08 34.78 -48.63
N GLY A 841 -70.40 34.70 -48.42
CA GLY A 841 -71.06 35.33 -47.27
C GLY A 841 -70.65 34.71 -45.93
N ALA A 842 -70.47 33.39 -45.87
CA ALA A 842 -69.98 32.72 -44.67
C ALA A 842 -68.53 33.11 -44.34
N LEU A 843 -67.68 33.24 -45.35
CA LEU A 843 -66.29 33.70 -45.20
C LEU A 843 -66.22 35.15 -44.71
N VAL A 844 -66.95 36.07 -45.35
CA VAL A 844 -67.01 37.48 -44.93
C VAL A 844 -67.47 37.61 -43.49
N ASN A 845 -68.53 36.89 -43.08
CA ASN A 845 -69.00 36.90 -41.69
C ASN A 845 -67.94 36.37 -40.71
N THR A 846 -67.24 35.30 -41.10
CA THR A 846 -66.18 34.68 -40.27
C THR A 846 -65.00 35.65 -40.07
N VAL A 847 -64.58 36.37 -41.11
CA VAL A 847 -63.44 37.30 -41.00
C VAL A 847 -63.87 38.63 -40.34
N GLN A 848 -65.09 39.11 -40.59
CA GLN A 848 -65.65 40.29 -39.92
C GLN A 848 -65.81 40.11 -38.40
N SER A 849 -66.16 38.90 -37.94
CA SER A 849 -66.19 38.60 -36.51
C SER A 849 -64.81 38.66 -35.82
N LEU A 850 -63.72 38.65 -36.59
CA LEU A 850 -62.35 38.72 -36.08
C LEU A 850 -61.80 40.15 -36.08
N SER A 851 -62.30 41.05 -36.93
CA SER A 851 -61.80 42.44 -37.01
C SER A 851 -62.16 43.34 -35.82
N GLY A 852 -63.06 42.91 -34.93
CA GLY A 852 -63.50 43.68 -33.78
C GLY A 852 -62.45 43.73 -32.67
N GLY A 853 -61.38 44.53 -32.83
CA GLY A 853 -60.39 44.81 -31.78
C GLY A 853 -58.92 44.66 -32.15
N LEU A 854 -58.57 44.47 -33.43
CA LEU A 854 -57.16 44.43 -33.89
C LEU A 854 -56.61 45.85 -34.14
N MET A 855 -55.33 46.06 -33.83
CA MET A 855 -54.59 47.26 -34.25
C MET A 855 -54.05 47.09 -35.69
N ASP A 856 -53.74 48.20 -36.37
CA ASP A 856 -53.25 48.21 -37.77
C ASP A 856 -51.99 47.35 -37.97
N ASP A 857 -51.09 47.35 -36.98
CA ASP A 857 -49.86 46.55 -36.98
C ASP A 857 -50.14 45.05 -36.83
N GLU A 858 -51.14 44.67 -36.03
CA GLU A 858 -51.57 43.29 -35.85
C GLU A 858 -52.29 42.74 -37.07
N SER A 859 -53.14 43.54 -37.69
CA SER A 859 -53.81 43.23 -38.96
C SER A 859 -52.76 42.96 -40.06
N GLN A 860 -51.77 43.85 -40.17
CA GLN A 860 -50.66 43.70 -41.11
C GLN A 860 -49.78 42.47 -40.82
N ALA A 861 -49.55 42.14 -39.55
CA ALA A 861 -48.80 40.95 -39.16
C ALA A 861 -49.53 39.65 -39.56
N ILE A 862 -50.84 39.57 -39.34
CA ILE A 862 -51.67 38.44 -39.80
C ILE A 862 -51.60 38.32 -41.33
N ALA A 863 -51.79 39.42 -42.06
CA ALA A 863 -51.77 39.42 -43.52
C ALA A 863 -50.45 38.85 -44.08
N GLN A 864 -49.32 39.29 -43.52
CA GLN A 864 -47.99 38.84 -43.94
C GLN A 864 -47.73 37.38 -43.56
N SER A 865 -48.04 36.99 -42.31
CA SER A 865 -47.78 35.65 -41.80
C SER A 865 -48.61 34.58 -42.53
N VAL A 866 -49.90 34.83 -42.79
CA VAL A 866 -50.77 33.89 -43.50
C VAL A 866 -50.33 33.70 -44.96
N LEU A 867 -49.95 34.79 -45.66
CA LEU A 867 -49.42 34.67 -47.02
C LEU A 867 -48.09 33.89 -47.04
N ALA A 868 -47.21 34.16 -46.07
CA ALA A 868 -45.93 33.48 -45.95
C ALA A 868 -46.08 31.99 -45.61
N VAL A 869 -47.08 31.60 -44.79
CA VAL A 869 -47.46 30.20 -44.56
C VAL A 869 -47.83 29.52 -45.88
N GLY A 870 -48.71 30.15 -46.68
CA GLY A 870 -49.10 29.60 -47.98
C GLY A 870 -47.91 29.41 -48.94
N GLN A 871 -47.00 30.39 -48.98
CA GLN A 871 -45.78 30.31 -49.81
C GLN A 871 -44.84 29.19 -49.34
N ALA A 872 -44.66 29.03 -48.03
CA ALA A 872 -43.82 27.97 -47.47
C ALA A 872 -44.41 26.58 -47.72
N VAL A 873 -45.73 26.40 -47.54
CA VAL A 873 -46.45 25.15 -47.87
C VAL A 873 -46.25 24.78 -49.34
N THR A 874 -46.39 25.75 -50.24
CA THR A 874 -46.21 25.54 -51.69
C THR A 874 -44.77 25.12 -52.01
N THR A 875 -43.79 25.85 -51.48
CA THR A 875 -42.36 25.57 -51.70
C THR A 875 -41.98 24.15 -51.25
N LEU A 876 -42.45 23.75 -50.06
CA LEU A 876 -42.18 22.42 -49.50
C LEU A 876 -42.91 21.30 -50.27
N GLY A 877 -44.16 21.54 -50.67
CA GLY A 877 -44.99 20.59 -51.39
C GLY A 877 -44.51 20.33 -52.82
N GLU A 878 -44.14 21.37 -53.56
CA GLU A 878 -43.60 21.27 -54.91
C GLU A 878 -42.24 20.55 -54.93
N ASP A 879 -41.32 20.92 -54.03
CA ASP A 879 -40.02 20.27 -53.89
C ASP A 879 -40.16 18.78 -53.61
N CYS A 880 -41.04 18.42 -52.67
CA CYS A 880 -41.23 17.02 -52.33
C CYS A 880 -41.93 16.24 -53.44
N SER A 881 -42.94 16.80 -54.08
CA SER A 881 -43.65 16.16 -55.20
C SER A 881 -42.72 15.88 -56.39
N ALA A 882 -41.77 16.77 -56.66
CA ALA A 882 -40.78 16.59 -57.72
C ALA A 882 -39.79 15.44 -57.44
N LYS A 883 -39.50 15.16 -56.16
CA LYS A 883 -38.48 14.18 -55.71
C LYS A 883 -39.06 12.84 -55.24
N THR A 884 -40.38 12.76 -55.05
CA THR A 884 -41.08 11.57 -54.55
C THR A 884 -41.22 10.47 -55.64
N PRO A 885 -40.92 9.19 -55.33
CA PRO A 885 -41.10 8.07 -56.27
C PRO A 885 -42.58 7.80 -56.64
N ARG A 886 -42.80 7.04 -57.73
CA ARG A 886 -44.16 6.65 -58.18
C ARG A 886 -44.97 5.86 -57.14
N ASP A 887 -44.32 5.02 -56.33
CA ASP A 887 -44.95 4.27 -55.23
C ASP A 887 -44.74 5.01 -53.90
N ARG A 888 -45.59 6.01 -53.67
CA ARG A 888 -45.48 6.93 -52.53
C ARG A 888 -45.71 6.25 -51.19
N ASP A 889 -46.64 5.30 -51.12
CA ASP A 889 -47.00 4.66 -49.85
C ASP A 889 -45.87 3.77 -49.34
N LYS A 890 -45.28 2.94 -50.20
CA LYS A 890 -44.13 2.12 -49.84
C LYS A 890 -42.91 2.98 -49.47
N TYR A 891 -42.72 4.11 -50.15
CA TYR A 891 -41.64 5.05 -49.84
C TYR A 891 -41.82 5.71 -48.46
N ILE A 892 -43.03 6.17 -48.12
CA ILE A 892 -43.33 6.74 -46.79
C ILE A 892 -43.15 5.69 -45.70
N ASP A 893 -43.61 4.45 -45.91
CA ASP A 893 -43.43 3.38 -44.93
C ASP A 893 -41.93 3.07 -44.69
N ALA A 894 -41.10 3.13 -45.74
CA ALA A 894 -39.64 3.00 -45.61
C ALA A 894 -39.00 4.18 -44.85
N LEU A 895 -39.46 5.42 -45.06
CA LEU A 895 -39.01 6.60 -44.30
C LEU A 895 -39.39 6.50 -42.82
N LEU A 896 -40.63 6.08 -42.51
CA LEU A 896 -41.10 5.86 -41.14
C LEU A 896 -40.30 4.77 -40.42
N GLN A 897 -39.79 3.78 -41.15
CA GLN A 897 -38.88 2.75 -40.63
C GLN A 897 -37.41 3.17 -40.64
N GLY A 898 -37.06 4.28 -41.30
CA GLY A 898 -35.68 4.79 -41.43
C GLY A 898 -34.82 3.93 -42.36
N ALA A 899 -35.45 3.15 -43.23
CA ALA A 899 -34.79 2.27 -44.17
C ALA A 899 -34.39 2.97 -45.48
N THR A 900 -34.68 4.26 -45.62
CA THR A 900 -34.35 5.07 -46.79
C THR A 900 -34.02 6.50 -46.38
N ASP A 901 -33.05 7.09 -47.05
CA ASP A 901 -32.61 8.46 -46.79
C ASP A 901 -33.59 9.49 -47.36
N PRO A 902 -33.74 10.63 -46.68
CA PRO A 902 -34.67 11.68 -47.08
C PRO A 902 -34.19 12.43 -48.34
N ARG A 903 -35.13 12.76 -49.22
CA ARG A 903 -34.88 13.49 -50.48
C ARG A 903 -35.41 14.92 -50.45
N CYS A 904 -36.47 15.15 -49.68
CA CYS A 904 -37.11 16.44 -49.50
C CYS A 904 -37.18 16.80 -48.00
N ALA A 905 -37.50 18.06 -47.68
CA ALA A 905 -37.63 18.49 -46.29
C ALA A 905 -38.75 17.75 -45.52
N LEU A 906 -39.84 17.36 -46.21
CA LEU A 906 -40.96 16.64 -45.58
C LEU A 906 -40.60 15.18 -45.23
N ASP A 907 -39.66 14.57 -45.95
CA ASP A 907 -39.16 13.23 -45.62
C ASP A 907 -38.49 13.20 -44.23
N VAL A 908 -37.85 14.30 -43.82
CA VAL A 908 -37.28 14.45 -42.48
C VAL A 908 -38.39 14.43 -41.42
N LEU A 909 -39.52 15.10 -41.65
CA LEU A 909 -40.67 15.06 -40.74
C LEU A 909 -41.24 13.63 -40.63
N TRP A 910 -41.28 12.89 -41.74
CA TRP A 910 -41.67 11.47 -41.72
C TRP A 910 -40.70 10.61 -40.91
N ILE A 911 -39.39 10.78 -41.06
CA ILE A 911 -38.38 10.03 -40.31
C ILE A 911 -38.48 10.32 -38.80
N VAL A 912 -38.62 11.60 -38.42
CA VAL A 912 -38.77 12.03 -37.02
C VAL A 912 -40.08 11.51 -36.44
N GLY A 913 -41.20 11.66 -37.15
CA GLY A 913 -42.50 11.14 -36.73
C GLY A 913 -42.53 9.60 -36.64
N GLY A 914 -41.78 8.92 -37.50
CA GLY A 914 -41.60 7.46 -37.49
C GLY A 914 -40.80 6.98 -36.29
N TYR A 915 -39.77 7.72 -35.86
CA TYR A 915 -39.03 7.44 -34.64
C TYR A 915 -39.96 7.44 -33.41
N PHE A 916 -40.75 8.50 -33.21
CA PHE A 916 -41.68 8.56 -32.07
C PHE A 916 -42.85 7.58 -32.18
N ALA A 917 -43.25 7.21 -33.39
CA ALA A 917 -44.32 6.24 -33.64
C ALA A 917 -43.87 4.78 -33.63
N ASN A 918 -42.57 4.49 -33.43
CA ASN A 918 -41.97 3.16 -33.64
C ASN A 918 -42.32 2.56 -35.02
N GLY A 919 -42.23 3.38 -36.07
CA GLY A 919 -42.55 3.02 -37.45
C GLY A 919 -44.04 2.98 -37.80
N ARG A 920 -44.94 3.24 -36.85
CA ARG A 920 -46.38 3.24 -37.10
C ARG A 920 -46.80 4.47 -37.92
N ARG A 921 -47.60 4.23 -38.96
CA ARG A 921 -48.17 5.28 -39.81
C ARG A 921 -49.52 5.78 -39.26
N TYR A 922 -49.66 7.09 -39.12
CA TYR A 922 -50.92 7.76 -38.81
C TYR A 922 -51.50 8.40 -40.07
N ARG A 923 -52.67 7.94 -40.51
CA ARG A 923 -53.34 8.51 -41.69
C ARG A 923 -54.22 9.69 -41.31
N LEU A 924 -54.07 10.78 -42.04
CA LEU A 924 -54.93 11.96 -41.95
C LEU A 924 -56.33 11.62 -42.47
N HIS A 925 -57.34 11.92 -41.67
CA HIS A 925 -58.75 11.83 -42.06
C HIS A 925 -59.38 13.20 -41.86
N LEU A 926 -59.82 13.82 -42.96
CA LEU A 926 -60.48 15.12 -42.91
C LEU A 926 -61.99 14.92 -43.08
N SER A 927 -62.75 15.41 -42.11
CA SER A 927 -64.20 15.59 -42.22
C SER A 927 -64.50 17.07 -42.52
N THR A 928 -65.37 17.34 -43.49
CA THR A 928 -65.70 18.70 -43.93
C THR A 928 -66.36 19.50 -42.81
N VAL A 929 -65.90 20.74 -42.61
CA VAL A 929 -66.48 21.69 -41.65
C VAL A 929 -66.86 23.00 -42.35
N PRO A 930 -67.92 23.68 -41.92
CA PRO A 930 -68.42 24.89 -42.59
C PRO A 930 -67.53 26.13 -42.41
N HIS A 931 -66.63 26.16 -41.41
CA HIS A 931 -65.82 27.33 -41.07
C HIS A 931 -64.30 27.01 -41.08
N PRO A 932 -63.48 27.66 -41.93
CA PRO A 932 -62.05 27.34 -42.10
C PRO A 932 -61.15 27.81 -40.95
N LEU A 933 -61.61 28.73 -40.09
CA LEU A 933 -60.83 29.26 -38.95
C LEU A 933 -61.22 28.65 -37.60
N ALA A 934 -62.19 27.71 -37.59
CA ALA A 934 -62.77 27.15 -36.37
C ALA A 934 -63.26 28.26 -35.40
N GLU A 935 -63.09 28.08 -34.08
CA GLU A 935 -63.49 29.03 -33.03
C GLU A 935 -62.38 30.05 -32.66
N ARG A 936 -61.37 30.24 -33.53
CA ARG A 936 -60.23 31.11 -33.21
C ARG A 936 -60.63 32.57 -33.04
N SER A 937 -60.02 33.22 -32.04
CA SER A 937 -60.05 34.68 -31.91
C SER A 937 -59.01 35.33 -32.85
N ALA A 938 -59.09 36.64 -33.02
CA ALA A 938 -58.16 37.39 -33.87
C ALA A 938 -56.72 37.34 -33.34
N SER A 939 -56.56 37.44 -32.02
CA SER A 939 -55.25 37.29 -31.35
C SER A 939 -54.69 35.87 -31.49
N ALA A 940 -55.54 34.84 -31.37
CA ALA A 940 -55.11 33.45 -31.58
C ALA A 940 -54.71 33.20 -33.04
N LEU A 941 -55.43 33.77 -34.01
CA LEU A 941 -55.07 33.66 -35.42
C LEU A 941 -53.72 34.32 -35.74
N LYS A 942 -53.44 35.49 -35.15
CA LYS A 942 -52.14 36.17 -35.25
C LYS A 942 -51.02 35.26 -34.76
N GLU A 943 -51.12 34.82 -33.51
CA GLU A 943 -50.14 33.95 -32.87
C GLU A 943 -49.95 32.64 -33.64
N ASP A 944 -51.03 31.93 -33.96
CA ASP A 944 -50.99 30.67 -34.73
C ASP A 944 -50.32 30.86 -36.09
N SER A 945 -50.62 31.97 -36.80
CA SER A 945 -50.06 32.25 -38.12
C SER A 945 -48.58 32.62 -38.07
N GLU A 946 -48.14 33.37 -37.05
CA GLU A 946 -46.73 33.73 -36.82
C GLU A 946 -45.91 32.49 -36.46
N ILE A 947 -46.42 31.67 -35.53
CA ILE A 947 -45.83 30.38 -35.15
C ILE A 947 -45.72 29.45 -36.36
N SER A 948 -46.81 29.31 -37.13
CA SER A 948 -46.83 28.48 -38.33
C SER A 948 -45.85 28.95 -39.39
N HIS A 949 -45.76 30.26 -39.61
CA HIS A 949 -44.78 30.84 -40.53
C HIS A 949 -43.36 30.58 -40.04
N GLN A 950 -43.06 30.81 -38.76
CA GLN A 950 -41.73 30.59 -38.18
C GLN A 950 -41.30 29.12 -38.29
N LEU A 951 -42.19 28.18 -38.00
CA LEU A 951 -41.91 26.75 -38.10
C LEU A 951 -41.66 26.33 -39.54
N LEU A 952 -42.57 26.65 -40.47
CA LEU A 952 -42.43 26.27 -41.88
C LEU A 952 -41.22 26.95 -42.54
N ARG A 953 -40.93 28.19 -42.18
CA ARG A 953 -39.71 28.89 -42.59
C ARG A 953 -38.46 28.18 -42.05
N GLY A 954 -38.49 27.70 -40.81
CA GLY A 954 -37.41 26.88 -40.23
C GLY A 954 -37.15 25.61 -41.04
N VAL A 955 -38.22 24.90 -41.44
CA VAL A 955 -38.15 23.72 -42.32
C VAL A 955 -37.47 24.05 -43.65
N VAL A 956 -37.95 25.10 -44.35
CA VAL A 956 -37.38 25.53 -45.64
C VAL A 956 -35.91 25.96 -45.50
N GLN A 957 -35.57 26.67 -44.43
CA GLN A 957 -34.21 27.16 -44.21
C GLN A 957 -33.24 26.03 -43.88
N ALA A 958 -33.66 25.05 -43.09
CA ALA A 958 -32.88 23.87 -42.75
C ALA A 958 -32.58 23.02 -43.99
N PHE A 959 -33.59 22.81 -44.83
CA PHE A 959 -33.55 21.96 -46.01
C PHE A 959 -33.99 22.74 -47.26
N PRO A 960 -33.12 23.64 -47.79
CA PRO A 960 -33.45 24.43 -48.96
C PRO A 960 -33.56 23.54 -50.21
N PRO A 961 -34.57 23.74 -51.07
CA PRO A 961 -34.88 22.85 -52.20
C PRO A 961 -33.75 22.76 -53.24
N ASP A 962 -33.00 23.85 -53.42
CA ASP A 962 -31.95 24.00 -54.44
C ASP A 962 -30.57 23.45 -54.04
N LYS A 963 -30.44 22.81 -52.87
CA LYS A 963 -29.14 22.30 -52.38
C LYS A 963 -29.25 20.86 -51.93
N GLU A 964 -28.26 20.05 -52.30
CA GLU A 964 -28.04 18.76 -51.65
C GLU A 964 -27.43 18.96 -50.27
N TRP A 965 -27.86 18.14 -49.31
CA TRP A 965 -27.49 18.29 -47.90
C TRP A 965 -26.90 17.02 -47.28
N GLY A 966 -26.94 15.87 -47.95
CA GLY A 966 -26.11 14.69 -47.61
C GLY A 966 -26.28 14.16 -46.18
N VAL A 967 -27.49 14.17 -45.63
CA VAL A 967 -27.80 13.61 -44.29
C VAL A 967 -28.62 12.34 -44.44
N THR A 968 -28.26 11.31 -43.69
CA THR A 968 -28.94 10.00 -43.70
C THR A 968 -30.09 9.95 -42.70
N ALA A 969 -31.01 9.00 -42.90
CA ALA A 969 -32.10 8.76 -41.95
C ALA A 969 -31.59 8.34 -40.56
N GLU A 970 -30.51 7.57 -40.51
CA GLU A 970 -29.84 7.16 -39.27
C GLU A 970 -29.29 8.37 -38.49
N ALA A 971 -28.59 9.28 -39.17
CA ALA A 971 -28.00 10.46 -38.53
C ALA A 971 -29.09 11.41 -37.95
N ILE A 972 -30.21 11.57 -38.67
CA ILE A 972 -31.37 12.35 -38.18
C ILE A 972 -31.96 11.69 -36.94
N ARG A 973 -32.19 10.38 -36.96
CA ARG A 973 -32.71 9.65 -35.79
C ARG A 973 -31.81 9.75 -34.59
N GLY A 974 -30.50 9.61 -34.78
CA GLY A 974 -29.52 9.74 -33.71
C GLY A 974 -29.50 11.14 -33.07
N GLU A 975 -29.77 12.20 -33.84
CA GLU A 975 -29.93 13.56 -33.30
C GLU A 975 -31.27 13.72 -32.55
N VAL A 976 -32.37 13.19 -33.10
CA VAL A 976 -33.68 13.24 -32.42
C VAL A 976 -33.65 12.46 -31.11
N GLU A 977 -33.02 11.30 -31.10
CA GLU A 977 -32.79 10.50 -29.89
C GLU A 977 -31.97 11.28 -28.86
N SER A 978 -30.89 11.94 -29.29
CA SER A 978 -30.09 12.85 -28.46
C SER A 978 -30.95 13.94 -27.82
N LEU A 979 -31.70 14.70 -28.62
CA LEU A 979 -32.60 15.75 -28.12
C LEU A 979 -33.66 15.19 -27.18
N TRP A 980 -34.25 14.04 -27.51
CA TRP A 980 -35.25 13.37 -26.69
C TRP A 980 -34.69 12.93 -25.34
N SER A 981 -33.47 12.41 -25.30
CA SER A 981 -32.80 11.96 -24.08
C SER A 981 -32.57 13.09 -23.07
N THR A 982 -32.52 14.35 -23.52
CA THR A 982 -32.35 15.53 -22.65
C THR A 982 -33.63 15.97 -21.93
N LEU A 983 -34.80 15.43 -22.31
CA LEU A 983 -36.07 15.76 -21.66
C LEU A 983 -36.38 14.85 -20.47
N ASP A 984 -37.00 15.42 -19.43
CA ASP A 984 -37.49 14.70 -18.26
C ASP A 984 -38.47 13.58 -18.65
N GLU A 985 -38.47 12.49 -17.87
CA GLU A 985 -39.27 11.30 -18.20
C GLU A 985 -40.79 11.57 -18.19
N SER A 986 -41.27 12.49 -17.35
CA SER A 986 -42.67 12.93 -17.35
C SER A 986 -43.04 13.61 -18.67
N MET A 987 -42.23 14.59 -19.10
CA MET A 987 -42.43 15.30 -20.37
C MET A 987 -42.38 14.33 -21.56
N ARG A 988 -41.46 13.35 -21.51
CA ARG A 988 -41.36 12.34 -22.57
C ARG A 988 -42.64 11.51 -22.72
N ARG A 989 -43.25 11.07 -21.61
CA ARG A 989 -44.49 10.26 -21.64
C ARG A 989 -45.68 11.05 -22.17
N ASP A 990 -45.80 12.33 -21.79
CA ASP A 990 -46.93 13.17 -22.18
C ASP A 990 -46.88 13.59 -23.66
N ARG A 991 -45.67 13.77 -24.21
CA ARG A 991 -45.46 14.35 -25.55
C ARG A 991 -45.31 13.34 -26.68
N VAL A 992 -44.81 12.13 -26.40
CA VAL A 992 -44.40 11.17 -27.45
C VAL A 992 -45.49 10.88 -28.47
N ARG A 993 -46.73 10.71 -28.03
CA ARG A 993 -47.86 10.39 -28.92
C ARG A 993 -48.23 11.59 -29.80
N ASN A 994 -48.25 12.80 -29.24
CA ASN A 994 -48.64 13.99 -29.98
C ASN A 994 -47.57 14.36 -31.00
N LEU A 995 -46.28 14.32 -30.63
CA LEU A 995 -45.17 14.54 -31.56
C LEU A 995 -45.20 13.52 -32.72
N ALA A 996 -45.38 12.24 -32.42
CA ALA A 996 -45.48 11.19 -33.44
C ALA A 996 -46.59 11.48 -34.48
N ILE A 997 -47.73 11.98 -34.01
CA ILE A 997 -48.88 12.32 -34.86
C ILE A 997 -48.62 13.62 -35.62
N ASP A 998 -48.19 14.67 -34.94
CA ASP A 998 -48.10 16.01 -35.50
C ASP A 998 -47.00 16.13 -36.55
N PHE A 999 -45.84 15.48 -36.37
CA PHE A 999 -44.80 15.40 -37.42
C PHE A 999 -45.33 14.75 -38.70
N GLN A 1000 -46.03 13.63 -38.57
CA GLN A 1000 -46.61 12.92 -39.72
C GLN A 1000 -47.78 13.70 -40.34
N ARG A 1001 -48.61 14.36 -39.54
CA ARG A 1001 -49.74 15.17 -40.01
C ARG A 1001 -49.29 16.42 -40.72
N LEU A 1002 -48.28 17.12 -40.21
CA LEU A 1002 -47.73 18.31 -40.86
C LEU A 1002 -47.28 17.96 -42.29
N ALA A 1003 -46.52 16.87 -42.46
CA ALA A 1003 -46.09 16.42 -43.78
C ALA A 1003 -47.28 16.10 -44.70
N GLN A 1004 -48.31 15.41 -44.19
CA GLN A 1004 -49.53 15.10 -44.95
C GLN A 1004 -50.32 16.35 -45.35
N LEU A 1005 -50.47 17.30 -44.43
CA LEU A 1005 -51.23 18.53 -44.65
C LEU A 1005 -50.54 19.44 -45.66
N VAL A 1006 -49.22 19.59 -45.58
CA VAL A 1006 -48.44 20.38 -46.56
C VAL A 1006 -48.61 19.79 -47.96
N ILE A 1007 -48.44 18.47 -48.10
CA ILE A 1007 -48.65 17.76 -49.35
C ILE A 1007 -50.07 17.98 -49.88
N LEU A 1008 -51.08 17.71 -49.05
CA LEU A 1008 -52.48 17.79 -49.44
C LEU A 1008 -52.88 19.20 -49.87
N ILE A 1009 -52.47 20.22 -49.11
CA ILE A 1009 -52.78 21.63 -49.42
C ILE A 1009 -52.09 22.05 -50.73
N SER A 1010 -50.84 21.63 -50.94
CA SER A 1010 -50.08 21.95 -52.16
C SER A 1010 -50.65 21.27 -53.41
N GLU A 1011 -51.09 20.01 -53.33
CA GLU A 1011 -51.63 19.26 -54.47
C GLU A 1011 -53.03 19.72 -54.87
N ASN A 1012 -53.83 20.18 -53.91
CA ASN A 1012 -55.20 20.65 -54.14
C ASN A 1012 -55.31 22.15 -54.47
N GLY A 1013 -54.20 22.90 -54.39
CA GLY A 1013 -54.17 24.35 -54.61
C GLY A 1013 -53.33 24.76 -55.82
N ASP A 1014 -53.65 25.91 -56.44
CA ASP A 1014 -52.81 26.51 -57.48
C ASP A 1014 -51.81 27.49 -56.84
N ALA A 1015 -50.52 27.17 -56.91
CA ALA A 1015 -49.42 28.02 -56.45
C ALA A 1015 -49.47 29.45 -57.02
N ARG A 1016 -50.01 29.63 -58.25
CA ARG A 1016 -50.14 30.93 -58.91
C ARG A 1016 -51.16 31.85 -58.22
N ALA A 1017 -52.04 31.31 -57.37
CA ALA A 1017 -52.99 32.09 -56.59
C ALA A 1017 -52.31 32.93 -55.49
N LEU A 1018 -51.13 32.53 -55.03
CA LEU A 1018 -50.36 33.27 -54.02
C LEU A 1018 -49.49 34.39 -54.62
N GLN A 1019 -49.30 34.39 -55.93
CA GLN A 1019 -48.56 35.40 -56.69
C GLN A 1019 -49.50 36.54 -57.13
N ASP A 1020 -48.93 37.67 -57.58
CA ASP A 1020 -49.70 38.85 -58.04
C ASP A 1020 -50.31 38.64 -59.45
N THR A 1021 -51.08 37.58 -59.62
CA THR A 1021 -51.81 37.24 -60.84
C THR A 1021 -53.21 37.88 -60.85
N SER A 1022 -53.90 37.86 -62.00
CA SER A 1022 -55.28 38.36 -62.09
C SER A 1022 -56.26 37.64 -61.17
N GLN A 1023 -55.96 36.38 -60.81
CA GLN A 1023 -56.74 35.59 -59.85
C GLN A 1023 -56.39 35.97 -58.41
N GLY A 1024 -55.09 36.12 -58.09
CA GLY A 1024 -54.64 36.59 -56.78
C GLY A 1024 -55.21 37.96 -56.40
N ARG A 1025 -55.22 38.94 -57.34
CA ARG A 1025 -55.82 40.26 -57.11
C ARG A 1025 -57.33 40.20 -56.87
N LYS A 1026 -58.05 39.30 -57.56
CA LYS A 1026 -59.50 39.11 -57.35
C LYS A 1026 -59.80 38.47 -56.00
N LEU A 1027 -58.91 37.62 -55.49
CA LEU A 1027 -58.99 37.06 -54.14
C LEU A 1027 -58.69 38.13 -53.09
N ASP A 1028 -57.69 39.00 -53.33
CA ASP A 1028 -57.38 40.11 -52.40
C ASP A 1028 -58.55 41.10 -52.26
N GLU A 1029 -59.23 41.41 -53.37
CA GLU A 1029 -60.41 42.29 -53.41
C GLU A 1029 -61.69 41.61 -52.88
N GLY A 1030 -61.62 40.34 -52.47
CA GLY A 1030 -62.76 39.55 -52.01
C GLY A 1030 -63.84 39.27 -53.06
N ARG A 1031 -63.52 39.43 -54.35
CA ARG A 1031 -64.46 39.30 -55.48
C ARG A 1031 -64.67 37.87 -55.97
N THR A 1032 -63.82 36.93 -55.55
CA THR A 1032 -63.88 35.52 -55.95
C THR A 1032 -63.89 34.63 -54.72
N GLN A 1033 -64.74 33.61 -54.73
CA GLN A 1033 -64.79 32.60 -53.67
C GLN A 1033 -63.53 31.72 -53.73
N PRO A 1034 -62.75 31.59 -52.63
CA PRO A 1034 -61.64 30.66 -52.58
C PRO A 1034 -62.11 29.22 -52.79
N LYS A 1035 -61.36 28.45 -53.59
CA LYS A 1035 -61.64 27.04 -53.91
C LYS A 1035 -60.66 26.07 -53.26
N SER A 1036 -59.58 26.57 -52.69
CA SER A 1036 -58.56 25.78 -51.98
C SER A 1036 -58.03 26.55 -50.77
N THR A 1037 -57.32 25.85 -49.88
CA THR A 1037 -56.66 26.45 -48.72
C THR A 1037 -55.63 27.52 -49.10
N LEU A 1038 -54.90 27.35 -50.21
CA LEU A 1038 -53.95 28.38 -50.69
C LEU A 1038 -54.66 29.65 -51.15
N GLU A 1039 -55.77 29.52 -51.88
CA GLU A 1039 -56.60 30.66 -52.27
C GLU A 1039 -57.22 31.34 -51.05
N PHE A 1040 -57.57 30.57 -50.02
CA PHE A 1040 -58.09 31.10 -48.76
C PHE A 1040 -57.04 31.92 -48.00
N TYR A 1041 -55.78 31.48 -47.98
CA TYR A 1041 -54.69 32.27 -47.41
C TYR A 1041 -54.45 33.59 -48.16
N ARG A 1042 -54.55 33.60 -49.50
CA ARG A 1042 -54.50 34.85 -50.27
C ARG A 1042 -55.69 35.76 -49.95
N TYR A 1043 -56.89 35.19 -49.82
CA TYR A 1043 -58.09 35.93 -49.45
C TYR A 1043 -57.97 36.59 -48.05
N LEU A 1044 -57.47 35.86 -47.05
CA LEU A 1044 -57.20 36.41 -45.71
C LEU A 1044 -56.15 37.53 -45.75
N HIS A 1045 -55.08 37.35 -46.51
CA HIS A 1045 -54.08 38.40 -46.72
C HIS A 1045 -54.69 39.67 -47.28
N GLY A 1046 -55.53 39.59 -48.31
CA GLY A 1046 -56.19 40.76 -48.89
C GLY A 1046 -57.14 41.46 -47.93
N TYR A 1047 -57.90 40.69 -47.15
CA TYR A 1047 -58.79 41.22 -46.12
C TYR A 1047 -58.01 42.02 -45.08
N PHE A 1048 -57.04 41.40 -44.40
CA PHE A 1048 -56.28 42.04 -43.33
C PHE A 1048 -55.30 43.13 -43.80
N LYS A 1049 -54.97 43.16 -45.10
CA LYS A 1049 -54.19 44.26 -45.69
C LYS A 1049 -55.05 45.51 -45.96
N THR A 1050 -56.36 45.36 -46.08
CA THR A 1050 -57.29 46.45 -46.46
C THR A 1050 -58.18 46.93 -45.31
N SER A 1051 -58.36 46.10 -44.27
CA SER A 1051 -58.92 46.46 -42.96
C SER A 1051 -57.87 47.09 -42.06
#